data_AF-A0A2E6IBQ6-F1
#
_entry.id   AF-A0A2E6IBQ6-F1
#
_cell.length_a   1.000
_cell.length_b   1.000
_cell.length_c   1.000
_cell.angle_alpha   90.00
_cell.angle_beta   90.00
_cell.angle_gamma   90.00
#
_symmetry.space_group_name_H-M   'P 1'
#
loop_
_entity.id
_entity.type
_entity.pdbx_description
1 polymer ?
#
loop_
_entity_poly.entity_id
_entity_poly.type
_entity_poly.pdbx_seq_one_letter_code
_entity_poly.pdbx_strand_id
1 'polypeptide(L)'
;MSLLFACAPTVSADDDMASASILSDGSSGTGTVNNDGDQDDYWRIDLINGDRVSISVDATWGAGTGDDCGWWIFGDTDHWEGKVKFRNSAGDELLERTIKSDGGPTSVSVDIDPASSSWGGTGTPNGNTSWYIQIRSSGTDCEDDFDYTITANIDTDDRDRDEDTFPDDDDDCPDTPGTSTQDRHGCVDGDGDGWSDWGDAFPDEGSQWSDQDQDGFGDNSNGVNGDQCAIAWGDSFEDRYGCPDRDNDGWSDPDNWGEWGPVWTTADGADAFWEDATQWSDYDVDGYGDNWADPEWNDSHEEMGVGQFVENATTPDFCPLETGYSFQDRMGCPDNDGDGWSAPSGNWTWEFDGADAFDDDPTQHADRDRDGFGDNASGTNADSFPDNPTQWWDTDGDGYGDNNGEGDWQADNFTEDATQWADYDRDGYGDNSSGNQPDSCIQRPGSSMHDRFGCPDTDGDGYSNPDLDWPAHPEGFADAFPGGLNAECGSLCATQWHDVDGDGYGDNQGDGVWRPDSCVTTSGTSTRDRWGCPDTDRDGSSDPNIELGWLPHPAGQADAFPDEPTQWEDSDGDGYGDEQAGFEGDRCRETPGTSNGDRFGCTDTDGDGWSDQGDRFPQDASQWRDADGDGFGDNPDGHQADECPNELVNAGVSVIDRLGCPDTDGDGYSDADDEWLAS
;
A
#
# COMPACT_ATOMS: atom_id res chain seq x y z
N MET A 1 12.91 33.46 90.33
CA MET A 1 12.41 33.83 91.68
C MET A 1 11.61 32.66 92.23
N SER A 2 12.29 31.80 92.99
CA SER A 2 11.81 30.79 93.95
C SER A 2 12.99 29.84 94.15
N LEU A 3 13.94 30.25 95.01
CA LEU A 3 14.99 29.34 95.47
C LEU A 3 14.33 28.32 96.40
N LEU A 4 14.07 27.13 95.86
CA LEU A 4 13.89 25.92 96.64
C LEU A 4 15.27 25.55 97.19
N PHE A 5 15.53 25.85 98.45
CA PHE A 5 16.61 25.21 99.20
C PHE A 5 16.20 23.75 99.37
N ALA A 6 16.65 22.90 98.44
CA ALA A 6 16.61 21.47 98.60
C ALA A 6 17.54 21.11 99.76
N CYS A 7 16.97 20.60 100.85
CA CYS A 7 17.75 19.92 101.87
C CYS A 7 18.25 18.62 101.21
N ALA A 8 19.49 18.63 100.72
CA ALA A 8 20.15 17.41 100.26
C ALA A 8 20.15 16.40 101.42
N PRO A 9 19.88 15.11 101.19
CA PRO A 9 20.06 14.10 102.22
C PRO A 9 21.53 14.12 102.67
N THR A 10 21.76 14.31 103.96
CA THR A 10 23.09 14.12 104.55
C THR A 10 23.44 12.64 104.45
N VAL A 11 24.19 12.27 103.42
CA VAL A 11 24.95 11.01 103.39
C VAL A 11 26.01 11.10 104.49
N SER A 12 26.18 10.02 105.24
CA SER A 12 27.27 9.87 106.21
C SER A 12 28.46 9.21 105.53
N ALA A 13 29.66 9.55 105.99
CA ALA A 13 30.87 8.85 105.58
C ALA A 13 30.85 7.37 106.00
N ASP A 14 31.74 6.59 105.39
CA ASP A 14 31.94 5.17 105.69
C ASP A 14 33.42 4.92 105.98
N ASP A 15 33.70 4.13 107.02
CA ASP A 15 35.03 3.84 107.52
C ASP A 15 35.86 2.94 106.57
N ASP A 16 35.23 2.32 105.57
CA ASP A 16 35.88 1.45 104.59
C ASP A 16 35.84 2.05 103.17
N MET A 17 37.01 2.15 102.53
CA MET A 17 37.16 2.58 101.14
C MET A 17 36.31 1.74 100.17
N ALA A 18 36.07 0.46 100.46
CA ALA A 18 35.29 -0.42 99.61
C ALA A 18 33.78 -0.11 99.61
N SER A 19 33.26 0.48 100.69
CA SER A 19 31.84 0.86 100.84
C SER A 19 31.62 2.38 100.88
N ALA A 20 32.67 3.16 100.61
CA ALA A 20 32.66 4.61 100.55
C ALA A 20 31.41 5.21 99.87
N SER A 21 30.78 6.15 100.56
CA SER A 21 29.62 6.88 100.07
C SER A 21 29.96 7.70 98.83
N ILE A 22 29.09 7.69 97.82
CA ILE A 22 29.31 8.39 96.55
C ILE A 22 28.99 9.88 96.70
N LEU A 23 29.93 10.73 96.33
CA LEU A 23 29.75 12.15 96.07
C LEU A 23 29.40 12.33 94.59
N SER A 24 28.29 13.00 94.33
CA SER A 24 27.82 13.38 93.01
C SER A 24 27.94 14.89 92.86
N ASP A 25 27.77 15.41 91.64
CA ASP A 25 27.79 16.85 91.40
C ASP A 25 26.83 17.62 92.33
N GLY A 26 27.33 18.74 92.88
CA GLY A 26 26.66 19.60 93.85
C GLY A 26 26.32 18.95 95.19
N SER A 27 26.74 17.71 95.45
CA SER A 27 26.41 17.01 96.70
C SER A 27 27.36 17.40 97.83
N SER A 28 26.81 17.43 99.04
CA SER A 28 27.56 17.64 100.27
C SER A 28 27.39 16.47 101.23
N GLY A 29 28.49 15.94 101.74
CA GLY A 29 28.55 14.94 102.79
C GLY A 29 29.03 15.54 104.11
N THR A 30 28.71 14.90 105.23
CA THR A 30 29.21 15.29 106.54
C THR A 30 29.70 14.06 107.30
N GLY A 31 30.73 14.21 108.12
CA GLY A 31 31.24 13.15 108.98
C GLY A 31 31.99 13.71 110.19
N THR A 32 32.44 12.81 111.05
CA THR A 32 33.16 13.13 112.28
C THR A 32 34.27 12.12 112.47
N VAL A 33 35.53 12.57 112.49
CA VAL A 33 36.66 11.68 112.81
C VAL A 33 37.17 11.96 114.21
N ASN A 34 37.53 10.89 114.93
CA ASN A 34 38.08 10.94 116.28
C ASN A 34 39.13 9.83 116.52
N ASN A 35 39.99 10.05 117.52
CA ASN A 35 41.08 9.12 117.83
C ASN A 35 40.60 7.81 118.50
N ASP A 36 39.44 7.84 119.18
CA ASP A 36 38.95 6.76 120.07
C ASP A 36 37.99 5.76 119.41
N GLY A 37 37.65 5.93 118.13
CA GLY A 37 36.80 5.00 117.42
C GLY A 37 36.84 5.14 115.90
N ASP A 38 36.56 6.34 115.39
CA ASP A 38 36.33 6.62 113.98
C ASP A 38 37.49 7.43 113.39
N GLN A 39 38.57 6.74 113.00
CA GLN A 39 39.81 7.41 112.59
C GLN A 39 39.82 7.81 111.11
N ASP A 40 38.91 7.27 110.31
CA ASP A 40 38.98 7.25 108.85
C ASP A 40 37.61 7.30 108.24
N ASP A 41 37.40 8.26 107.36
CA ASP A 41 36.19 8.39 106.57
C ASP A 41 36.52 8.40 105.08
N TYR A 42 35.81 7.61 104.28
CA TYR A 42 36.00 7.52 102.83
C TYR A 42 34.77 7.99 102.04
N TRP A 43 35.05 8.77 101.00
CA TRP A 43 34.09 9.21 99.99
C TRP A 43 34.56 8.78 98.60
N ARG A 44 33.64 8.33 97.74
CA ARG A 44 33.94 7.97 96.34
C ARG A 44 33.37 9.01 95.39
N ILE A 45 34.07 9.32 94.31
CA ILE A 45 33.54 10.11 93.20
C ILE A 45 33.82 9.38 91.89
N ASP A 46 32.80 9.27 91.05
CA ASP A 46 32.88 8.62 89.74
C ASP A 46 32.93 9.74 88.68
N LEU A 47 34.00 9.77 87.87
CA LEU A 47 34.26 10.79 86.85
C LEU A 47 34.29 10.15 85.46
N ILE A 48 33.70 10.82 84.47
CA ILE A 48 33.76 10.46 83.05
C ILE A 48 34.94 11.21 82.41
N ASN A 49 35.47 10.72 81.29
CA ASN A 49 36.53 11.41 80.55
C ASN A 49 36.09 12.85 80.21
N GLY A 50 36.98 13.82 80.40
CA GLY A 50 36.67 15.25 80.27
C GLY A 50 36.14 15.95 81.54
N ASP A 51 35.58 15.20 82.51
CA ASP A 51 35.08 15.81 83.76
C ASP A 51 36.20 16.50 84.56
N ARG A 52 35.91 17.68 85.09
CA ARG A 52 36.79 18.40 86.04
C ARG A 52 36.07 18.48 87.37
N VAL A 53 36.76 18.24 88.49
CA VAL A 53 36.09 18.22 89.79
C VAL A 53 36.76 19.14 90.80
N SER A 54 35.95 19.89 91.55
CA SER A 54 36.37 20.66 92.71
C SER A 54 35.81 20.02 93.98
N ILE A 55 36.69 19.64 94.90
CA ILE A 55 36.33 19.11 96.21
C ILE A 55 36.72 20.12 97.29
N SER A 56 35.75 20.52 98.11
CA SER A 56 35.99 21.34 99.30
C SER A 56 35.67 20.57 100.57
N VAL A 57 36.61 20.52 101.51
CA VAL A 57 36.43 19.95 102.85
C VAL A 57 36.58 21.07 103.87
N ASP A 58 35.52 21.35 104.62
CA ASP A 58 35.47 22.34 105.68
C ASP A 58 35.35 21.63 107.03
N ALA A 59 36.34 21.81 107.90
CA ALA A 59 36.36 21.20 109.22
C ALA A 59 36.09 22.22 110.33
N THR A 60 35.34 21.78 111.33
CA THR A 60 34.89 22.56 112.48
C THR A 60 35.09 21.78 113.76
N TRP A 61 35.10 22.49 114.88
CA TRP A 61 35.28 21.87 116.19
C TRP A 61 34.18 20.84 116.47
N GLY A 62 34.58 19.58 116.69
CA GLY A 62 33.67 18.48 117.04
C GLY A 62 33.19 18.58 118.48
N ALA A 63 31.88 18.49 118.71
CA ALA A 63 31.31 18.49 120.06
C ALA A 63 31.37 17.07 120.68
N GLY A 64 32.56 16.60 121.05
CA GLY A 64 32.82 15.27 121.62
C GLY A 64 33.38 15.32 123.05
N THR A 65 33.08 14.30 123.86
CA THR A 65 33.14 14.27 125.33
C THR A 65 34.54 14.45 125.95
N GLY A 66 34.78 15.61 126.54
CA GLY A 66 36.03 15.91 127.23
C GLY A 66 36.41 14.93 128.33
N ASP A 67 37.63 14.39 128.22
CA ASP A 67 38.38 13.76 129.28
C ASP A 67 39.60 14.64 129.61
N ASP A 68 39.47 15.38 130.71
CA ASP A 68 40.42 16.31 131.34
C ASP A 68 41.92 15.97 131.17
N CYS A 69 42.61 16.61 130.23
CA CYS A 69 44.09 16.64 130.18
C CYS A 69 44.61 17.49 131.36
N GLY A 70 44.81 16.84 132.52
CA GLY A 70 45.15 17.50 133.80
C GLY A 70 46.46 18.32 133.82
N TRP A 71 46.32 19.65 133.80
CA TRP A 71 47.10 20.75 134.41
C TRP A 71 48.65 20.64 134.57
N TRP A 72 49.39 21.34 133.71
CA TRP A 72 50.60 22.11 134.08
C TRP A 72 50.56 23.53 133.51
N ILE A 73 50.95 24.49 134.35
CA ILE A 73 50.91 25.95 134.16
C ILE A 73 51.89 26.37 133.06
N PHE A 74 51.46 26.45 131.79
CA PHE A 74 51.86 27.42 130.75
C PHE A 74 50.98 27.24 129.50
N GLY A 75 49.84 27.93 129.45
CA GLY A 75 49.35 28.65 128.25
C GLY A 75 49.03 27.95 126.92
N ASP A 76 49.09 26.64 126.77
CA ASP A 76 48.72 26.02 125.48
C ASP A 76 47.21 25.75 125.42
N THR A 77 46.58 26.29 124.36
CA THR A 77 45.15 26.13 124.05
C THR A 77 45.07 24.94 123.10
N ASP A 78 44.12 24.04 123.32
CA ASP A 78 44.05 22.77 122.58
C ASP A 78 43.62 22.96 121.11
N HIS A 79 44.09 22.08 120.22
CA HIS A 79 43.96 22.24 118.78
C HIS A 79 43.83 20.90 118.04
N TRP A 80 42.76 20.71 117.27
CA TRP A 80 42.59 19.53 116.40
C TRP A 80 43.44 19.62 115.12
N GLU A 81 43.99 18.48 114.68
CA GLU A 81 44.68 18.28 113.40
C GLU A 81 44.20 17.02 112.64
N GLY A 82 43.94 17.16 111.34
CA GLY A 82 43.47 16.11 110.44
C GLY A 82 44.11 16.15 109.06
N LYS A 83 43.89 15.08 108.29
CA LYS A 83 44.42 14.92 106.93
C LYS A 83 43.31 14.60 105.95
N VAL A 84 43.33 15.28 104.81
CA VAL A 84 42.51 14.98 103.63
C VAL A 84 43.43 14.39 102.57
N LYS A 85 43.21 13.13 102.22
CA LYS A 85 44.02 12.38 101.26
C LYS A 85 43.16 12.01 100.05
N PHE A 86 43.69 12.23 98.85
CA PHE A 86 43.07 11.80 97.60
C PHE A 86 43.75 10.53 97.13
N ARG A 87 42.96 9.52 96.78
CA ARG A 87 43.41 8.20 96.37
C ARG A 87 42.82 7.79 95.03
N ASN A 88 43.61 7.05 94.25
CA ASN A 88 43.12 6.39 93.04
C ASN A 88 42.33 5.11 93.41
N SER A 89 41.74 4.44 92.41
CA SER A 89 41.01 3.18 92.59
C SER A 89 41.86 2.00 93.08
N ALA A 90 43.19 2.07 92.93
CA ALA A 90 44.13 1.09 93.49
C ALA A 90 44.46 1.36 94.98
N GLY A 91 43.98 2.48 95.53
CA GLY A 91 44.24 2.91 96.91
C GLY A 91 45.56 3.68 97.09
N ASP A 92 46.30 3.97 96.01
CA ASP A 92 47.51 4.77 96.07
C ASP A 92 47.17 6.23 96.42
N GLU A 93 47.98 6.84 97.29
CA GLU A 93 47.82 8.24 97.67
C GLU A 93 48.40 9.15 96.58
N LEU A 94 47.54 10.00 96.02
CA LEU A 94 47.89 10.97 94.99
C LEU A 94 48.22 12.33 95.59
N LEU A 95 47.47 12.73 96.64
CA LEU A 95 47.63 14.02 97.29
C LEU A 95 47.27 13.92 98.77
N GLU A 96 48.00 14.64 99.61
CA GLU A 96 47.66 14.88 101.01
C GLU A 96 47.58 16.38 101.30
N ARG A 97 46.61 16.77 102.13
CA ARG A 97 46.48 18.11 102.70
C ARG A 97 46.18 18.00 104.19
N THR A 98 46.81 18.87 104.98
CA THR A 98 46.56 18.97 106.41
C THR A 98 45.50 20.04 106.68
N ILE A 99 44.55 19.75 107.56
CA ILE A 99 43.57 20.68 108.12
C ILE A 99 43.78 20.76 109.64
N LYS A 100 43.81 21.96 110.22
CA LYS A 100 44.08 22.13 111.66
C LYS A 100 43.60 23.47 112.20
N SER A 101 43.38 23.56 113.51
CA SER A 101 42.90 24.77 114.18
C SER A 101 44.00 25.74 114.67
N ASP A 102 45.28 25.34 114.62
CA ASP A 102 46.43 26.11 115.11
C ASP A 102 47.32 26.67 114.00
N GLY A 103 46.95 27.82 113.46
CA GLY A 103 47.79 28.51 112.45
C GLY A 103 47.94 27.75 111.12
N GLY A 104 47.09 26.74 110.87
CA GLY A 104 46.87 26.12 109.56
C GLY A 104 45.46 26.37 109.02
N PRO A 105 45.14 25.85 107.83
CA PRO A 105 43.81 26.02 107.23
C PRO A 105 42.77 25.10 107.90
N THR A 106 41.59 25.64 108.20
CA THR A 106 40.42 24.86 108.67
C THR A 106 39.60 24.28 107.52
N SER A 107 39.93 24.65 106.29
CA SER A 107 39.27 24.22 105.06
C SER A 107 40.29 23.95 103.96
N VAL A 108 40.05 22.93 103.15
CA VAL A 108 40.86 22.58 101.99
C VAL A 108 39.96 22.54 100.78
N SER A 109 40.34 23.25 99.71
CA SER A 109 39.73 23.11 98.39
C SER A 109 40.77 22.59 97.43
N VAL A 110 40.38 21.61 96.63
CA VAL A 110 41.24 20.97 95.64
C VAL A 110 40.48 20.87 94.34
N ASP A 111 40.99 21.55 93.32
CA ASP A 111 40.56 21.37 91.95
C ASP A 111 41.39 20.24 91.33
N ILE A 112 40.71 19.27 90.76
CA ILE A 112 41.26 18.06 90.19
C ILE A 112 40.93 18.08 88.71
N ASP A 113 42.00 17.99 87.92
CA ASP A 113 41.94 17.68 86.50
C ASP A 113 42.53 16.27 86.33
N PRO A 114 41.68 15.23 86.24
CA PRO A 114 42.10 13.84 86.09
C PRO A 114 42.97 13.62 84.84
N ALA A 115 42.80 14.44 83.80
CA ALA A 115 43.59 14.37 82.56
C ALA A 115 44.99 14.94 82.70
N SER A 116 45.29 15.69 83.77
CA SER A 116 46.60 16.32 83.94
C SER A 116 47.66 15.35 84.50
N SER A 117 48.88 15.43 83.96
CA SER A 117 50.03 14.61 84.39
C SER A 117 50.45 14.80 85.86
N SER A 118 50.00 15.89 86.48
CA SER A 118 50.19 16.24 87.90
C SER A 118 49.53 15.26 88.86
N TRP A 119 48.55 14.50 88.39
CA TRP A 119 47.69 13.62 89.19
C TRP A 119 47.80 12.14 88.82
N GLY A 120 48.86 11.76 88.10
CA GLY A 120 49.11 10.38 87.68
C GLY A 120 48.58 10.03 86.29
N GLY A 121 48.01 10.99 85.55
CA GLY A 121 47.61 10.81 84.15
C GLY A 121 48.80 10.63 83.22
N THR A 122 49.13 9.40 82.85
CA THR A 122 49.95 9.12 81.66
C THR A 122 49.07 9.18 80.43
N GLY A 123 48.74 10.39 79.97
CA GLY A 123 47.67 10.59 79.00
C GLY A 123 46.30 10.57 79.66
N THR A 124 45.28 11.07 78.97
CA THR A 124 43.86 10.99 79.32
C THR A 124 43.54 9.68 80.04
N PRO A 125 42.87 9.69 81.21
CA PRO A 125 42.31 8.49 81.78
C PRO A 125 41.29 7.95 80.77
N ASN A 126 41.70 6.97 79.96
CA ASN A 126 40.77 6.21 79.14
C ASN A 126 39.78 5.53 80.09
N GLY A 127 38.53 5.96 80.01
CA GLY A 127 37.38 5.39 80.72
C GLY A 127 37.06 6.02 82.06
N ASN A 128 35.78 5.84 82.44
CA ASN A 128 35.22 6.25 83.72
C ASN A 128 36.11 5.83 84.91
N THR A 129 36.60 6.81 85.68
CA THR A 129 37.47 6.56 86.84
C THR A 129 36.78 6.88 88.16
N SER A 130 36.86 5.96 89.12
CA SER A 130 36.44 6.20 90.50
C SER A 130 37.63 6.65 91.35
N TRP A 131 37.52 7.81 91.98
CA TRP A 131 38.50 8.36 92.92
C TRP A 131 37.94 8.35 94.34
N TYR A 132 38.84 8.32 95.33
CA TYR A 132 38.46 8.21 96.74
C TYR A 132 39.08 9.36 97.56
N ILE A 133 38.28 9.97 98.44
CA ILE A 133 38.72 11.02 99.36
C ILE A 133 38.65 10.44 100.76
N GLN A 134 39.82 10.31 101.40
CA GLN A 134 39.97 9.85 102.77
C GLN A 134 40.17 11.05 103.69
N ILE A 135 39.32 11.20 104.69
CA ILE A 135 39.44 12.19 105.76
C ILE A 135 39.81 11.44 107.03
N ARG A 136 40.90 11.83 107.69
CA ARG A 136 41.46 11.09 108.82
C ARG A 136 41.90 12.03 109.94
N SER A 137 41.72 11.62 111.19
CA SER A 137 42.33 12.27 112.36
C SER A 137 43.83 11.97 112.45
N SER A 138 44.67 12.96 112.82
CA SER A 138 46.14 12.78 112.83
C SER A 138 46.67 11.98 114.02
N GLY A 139 45.90 11.86 115.11
CA GLY A 139 46.22 11.01 116.26
C GLY A 139 47.52 11.38 116.99
N THR A 140 47.85 12.67 117.00
CA THR A 140 49.12 13.23 117.46
C THR A 140 49.13 13.70 118.92
N ASP A 141 47.98 14.08 119.50
CA ASP A 141 47.85 14.48 120.92
C ASP A 141 46.47 14.08 121.53
N CYS A 142 46.19 14.43 122.82
CA CYS A 142 44.86 14.23 123.41
C CYS A 142 43.86 15.23 122.79
N GLU A 143 42.84 14.75 122.06
CA GLU A 143 41.77 15.51 121.37
C GLU A 143 42.06 16.04 119.93
N ASP A 144 42.26 15.14 118.96
CA ASP A 144 42.36 15.45 117.50
C ASP A 144 41.02 15.26 116.74
N ASP A 145 39.90 15.52 117.42
CA ASP A 145 38.54 15.23 116.93
C ASP A 145 37.95 16.43 116.19
N PHE A 146 37.38 16.21 115.01
CA PHE A 146 36.72 17.26 114.25
C PHE A 146 35.52 16.77 113.43
N ASP A 147 34.53 17.64 113.30
CA ASP A 147 33.41 17.47 112.38
C ASP A 147 33.79 18.12 111.05
N TYR A 148 33.42 17.52 109.93
CA TYR A 148 33.66 18.12 108.62
C TYR A 148 32.44 18.06 107.69
N THR A 149 32.42 18.96 106.73
CA THR A 149 31.53 18.93 105.57
C THR A 149 32.39 18.84 104.31
N ILE A 150 32.11 17.86 103.45
CA ILE A 150 32.73 17.71 102.13
C ILE A 150 31.71 18.11 101.07
N THR A 151 32.09 18.90 100.07
CA THR A 151 31.25 19.25 98.93
C THR A 151 31.99 18.93 97.65
N ALA A 152 31.29 18.30 96.70
CA ALA A 152 31.80 18.02 95.36
C ALA A 152 31.06 18.86 94.32
N ASN A 153 31.80 19.37 93.34
CA ASN A 153 31.28 20.06 92.16
C ASN A 153 31.99 19.50 90.93
N ILE A 154 31.25 18.90 90.00
CA ILE A 154 31.77 18.27 88.78
C ILE A 154 31.35 19.16 87.60
N ASP A 155 32.35 19.75 86.95
CA ASP A 155 32.22 20.45 85.68
C ASP A 155 32.23 19.43 84.55
N THR A 156 31.19 19.48 83.72
CA THR A 156 30.88 18.48 82.68
C THR A 156 30.95 19.07 81.28
N ASP A 157 31.36 20.34 81.14
CA ASP A 157 31.35 21.05 79.85
C ASP A 157 32.28 20.39 78.81
N ASP A 158 33.38 19.78 79.26
CA ASP A 158 34.35 19.06 78.41
C ASP A 158 34.12 17.53 78.41
N ARG A 159 33.03 17.04 79.01
CA ARG A 159 32.75 15.59 79.11
C ARG A 159 32.66 14.97 77.73
N ASP A 160 33.34 13.85 77.53
CA ASP A 160 33.34 13.07 76.29
C ASP A 160 33.21 11.59 76.68
N ARG A 161 31.98 11.07 76.58
CA ARG A 161 31.63 9.76 77.13
C ARG A 161 32.10 8.59 76.27
N ASP A 162 32.10 8.75 74.95
CA ASP A 162 32.43 7.69 74.01
C ASP A 162 33.83 7.82 73.40
N GLU A 163 34.56 8.88 73.79
CA GLU A 163 35.97 9.13 73.53
C GLU A 163 36.30 9.41 72.05
N ASP A 164 35.37 10.04 71.33
CA ASP A 164 35.48 10.32 69.90
C ASP A 164 36.02 11.72 69.57
N THR A 165 36.37 12.50 70.61
CA THR A 165 36.88 13.87 70.58
C THR A 165 35.84 14.99 70.44
N PHE A 166 34.56 14.67 70.28
CA PHE A 166 33.46 15.61 70.40
C PHE A 166 32.92 15.59 71.85
N PRO A 167 32.91 16.71 72.58
CA PRO A 167 32.28 16.75 73.90
C PRO A 167 30.78 16.46 73.83
N ASP A 168 30.20 15.78 74.83
CA ASP A 168 28.78 15.39 74.94
C ASP A 168 27.80 16.54 74.64
N ASP A 169 28.18 17.81 74.91
CA ASP A 169 27.35 18.99 74.66
C ASP A 169 27.40 19.49 73.19
N ASP A 170 28.45 19.13 72.45
CA ASP A 170 28.70 19.42 71.04
C ASP A 170 28.59 18.15 70.14
N ASP A 171 28.25 17.01 70.74
CA ASP A 171 28.08 15.70 70.09
C ASP A 171 26.59 15.30 70.03
N ASP A 172 26.07 15.08 68.82
CA ASP A 172 24.69 14.63 68.57
C ASP A 172 24.50 13.12 68.84
N CYS A 173 25.59 12.37 68.97
CA CYS A 173 25.68 10.94 69.23
C CYS A 173 26.55 10.58 70.46
N PRO A 174 26.30 11.15 71.66
CA PRO A 174 27.20 11.13 72.85
C PRO A 174 27.41 9.76 73.54
N ASP A 175 26.98 8.66 72.91
CA ASP A 175 27.19 7.29 73.39
C ASP A 175 27.74 6.37 72.26
N THR A 176 27.99 6.90 71.05
CA THR A 176 28.39 6.16 69.84
C THR A 176 29.49 6.91 69.10
N PRO A 177 30.75 6.42 69.13
CA PRO A 177 31.88 7.16 68.59
C PRO A 177 31.72 7.48 67.10
N GLY A 178 31.99 8.73 66.73
CA GLY A 178 31.81 9.22 65.38
C GLY A 178 32.90 10.20 64.90
N THR A 179 32.76 10.62 63.65
CA THR A 179 33.68 11.59 63.02
C THR A 179 32.97 12.63 62.16
N SER A 180 31.64 12.57 62.03
CA SER A 180 30.87 13.52 61.23
C SER A 180 31.00 14.95 61.75
N THR A 181 31.04 15.90 60.82
CA THR A 181 31.29 17.33 61.07
C THR A 181 30.35 18.27 60.33
N GLN A 182 29.52 17.78 59.39
CA GLN A 182 28.72 18.61 58.50
C GLN A 182 27.25 18.71 58.92
N ASP A 183 26.70 17.64 59.51
CA ASP A 183 25.31 17.60 59.98
C ASP A 183 25.21 17.28 61.48
N ARG A 184 25.24 16.00 61.86
CA ARG A 184 25.10 15.53 63.23
C ARG A 184 26.51 15.33 63.75
N HIS A 185 27.05 16.26 64.51
CA HIS A 185 28.46 16.22 64.96
C HIS A 185 28.71 15.02 65.87
N GLY A 186 29.87 14.37 65.78
CA GLY A 186 30.23 13.22 66.64
C GLY A 186 29.47 11.91 66.35
N CYS A 187 28.76 11.83 65.23
CA CYS A 187 28.09 10.61 64.78
C CYS A 187 28.96 9.80 63.80
N VAL A 188 28.59 8.52 63.61
CA VAL A 188 29.26 7.62 62.65
C VAL A 188 29.22 8.22 61.25
N ASP A 189 30.37 8.26 60.60
CA ASP A 189 30.65 8.71 59.24
C ASP A 189 31.52 7.62 58.58
N GLY A 190 30.89 6.78 57.78
CA GLY A 190 31.43 5.52 57.26
C GLY A 190 32.47 5.70 56.17
N ASP A 191 32.33 6.74 55.35
CA ASP A 191 33.18 7.01 54.20
C ASP A 191 34.13 8.21 54.40
N GLY A 192 33.93 9.00 55.45
CA GLY A 192 34.83 10.06 55.91
C GLY A 192 34.65 11.38 55.16
N ASP A 193 33.50 11.63 54.56
CA ASP A 193 33.20 12.87 53.84
C ASP A 193 32.73 14.03 54.74
N GLY A 194 32.46 13.71 56.00
CA GLY A 194 32.03 14.63 57.05
C GLY A 194 30.53 14.64 57.31
N TRP A 195 29.69 13.99 56.51
CA TRP A 195 28.29 13.75 56.81
C TRP A 195 28.13 12.45 57.60
N SER A 196 27.13 12.42 58.48
CA SER A 196 26.86 11.22 59.27
C SER A 196 26.07 10.20 58.45
N ASP A 197 26.28 8.89 58.67
CA ASP A 197 25.65 7.77 57.91
C ASP A 197 24.12 7.83 57.77
N TRP A 198 23.43 8.61 58.61
CA TRP A 198 21.97 8.72 58.60
C TRP A 198 21.48 10.09 58.10
N GLY A 199 22.35 11.09 58.02
CA GLY A 199 22.11 12.31 57.24
C GLY A 199 22.69 12.26 55.82
N ASP A 200 23.49 11.25 55.53
CA ASP A 200 24.11 10.98 54.24
C ASP A 200 23.22 10.06 53.39
N ALA A 201 22.94 10.49 52.15
CA ALA A 201 22.22 9.69 51.16
C ALA A 201 23.06 8.52 50.60
N PHE A 202 24.38 8.62 50.63
CA PHE A 202 25.35 7.63 50.14
C PHE A 202 26.45 7.31 51.17
N PRO A 203 26.12 6.66 52.31
CA PRO A 203 27.05 6.45 53.44
C PRO A 203 28.32 5.61 53.18
N ASP A 204 28.48 5.09 51.95
CA ASP A 204 29.60 4.25 51.53
C ASP A 204 30.41 4.90 50.38
N GLU A 205 30.08 6.13 49.93
CA GLU A 205 30.69 6.83 48.80
C GLU A 205 30.93 8.31 49.10
N GLY A 206 32.07 8.61 49.72
CA GLY A 206 32.35 9.95 50.27
C GLY A 206 32.57 11.09 49.26
N SER A 207 32.24 10.87 47.99
CA SER A 207 32.10 11.95 47.01
C SER A 207 30.64 12.40 46.80
N GLN A 208 29.68 11.67 47.36
CA GLN A 208 28.25 11.91 47.28
C GLN A 208 27.63 11.92 48.68
N TRP A 209 26.76 12.88 48.99
CA TRP A 209 26.09 12.94 50.29
C TRP A 209 24.66 13.47 50.26
N SER A 210 24.16 13.84 49.08
CA SER A 210 22.84 14.43 48.87
C SER A 210 22.21 13.79 47.63
N ASP A 211 20.91 13.53 47.72
CA ASP A 211 20.07 12.97 46.66
C ASP A 211 18.68 13.62 46.80
N GLN A 212 18.43 14.69 46.05
CA GLN A 212 17.25 15.53 46.28
C GLN A 212 15.96 14.93 45.73
N ASP A 213 16.04 14.23 44.61
CA ASP A 213 14.90 13.61 43.93
C ASP A 213 14.79 12.09 44.16
N GLN A 214 15.74 11.51 44.88
CA GLN A 214 15.74 10.13 45.39
C GLN A 214 15.81 9.11 44.27
N ASP A 215 16.60 9.39 43.25
CA ASP A 215 16.80 8.53 42.10
C ASP A 215 18.00 7.56 42.25
N GLY A 216 18.84 7.81 43.25
CA GLY A 216 20.02 7.00 43.54
C GLY A 216 21.30 7.48 42.84
N PHE A 217 21.27 8.62 42.17
CA PHE A 217 22.43 9.38 41.73
C PHE A 217 22.64 10.57 42.67
N GLY A 218 23.90 10.89 42.99
CA GLY A 218 24.19 11.91 43.98
C GLY A 218 24.33 13.30 43.40
N ASP A 219 23.74 14.32 44.04
CA ASP A 219 23.69 15.71 43.56
C ASP A 219 25.08 16.36 43.36
N ASN A 220 26.15 15.79 43.90
CA ASN A 220 27.49 16.35 43.71
C ASN A 220 27.99 16.01 42.31
N SER A 221 27.93 17.01 41.43
CA SER A 221 28.35 16.90 40.03
C SER A 221 29.81 16.45 39.81
N ASN A 222 30.68 16.54 40.83
CA ASN A 222 32.08 16.09 40.76
C ASN A 222 32.32 14.74 41.45
N GLY A 223 31.29 14.18 42.07
CA GLY A 223 31.36 12.87 42.68
C GLY A 223 31.20 11.75 41.65
N VAL A 224 31.35 10.52 42.12
CA VAL A 224 31.12 9.34 41.29
C VAL A 224 29.66 9.33 40.86
N ASN A 225 29.42 9.14 39.56
CA ASN A 225 28.10 9.14 38.94
C ASN A 225 27.20 10.29 39.43
N GLY A 226 27.77 11.51 39.48
CA GLY A 226 27.01 12.67 39.93
C GLY A 226 25.82 12.98 39.04
N ASP A 227 24.68 13.21 39.67
CA ASP A 227 23.43 13.50 39.02
C ASP A 227 23.51 14.83 38.24
N GLN A 228 23.20 14.76 36.95
CA GLN A 228 23.19 15.89 36.04
C GLN A 228 21.81 16.56 35.96
N CYS A 229 20.80 15.96 36.58
CA CYS A 229 19.42 16.39 36.69
C CYS A 229 18.90 16.37 38.14
N ALA A 230 19.74 16.79 39.10
CA ALA A 230 19.57 16.86 40.58
C ALA A 230 18.24 17.34 41.22
N ILE A 231 17.20 17.64 40.46
CA ILE A 231 15.86 18.00 40.94
C ILE A 231 14.74 17.19 40.27
N ALA A 232 15.08 16.33 39.32
CA ALA A 232 14.17 15.62 38.45
C ALA A 232 14.61 14.17 38.32
N TRP A 233 13.92 13.32 39.09
CA TRP A 233 14.15 11.88 39.15
C TRP A 233 14.42 11.27 37.77
N GLY A 234 15.51 10.52 37.68
CA GLY A 234 15.92 9.83 36.47
C GLY A 234 16.74 8.57 36.71
N ASP A 235 16.89 7.75 35.69
CA ASP A 235 17.65 6.50 35.76
C ASP A 235 18.60 6.28 34.58
N SER A 236 18.83 7.30 33.75
CA SER A 236 19.85 7.27 32.70
C SER A 236 21.26 7.04 33.27
N PHE A 237 22.06 6.28 32.53
CA PHE A 237 23.41 5.86 32.95
C PHE A 237 24.45 5.79 31.83
N GLU A 238 24.08 5.98 30.56
CA GLU A 238 25.02 6.00 29.43
C GLU A 238 25.56 7.40 29.14
N ASP A 239 24.74 8.44 29.30
CA ASP A 239 25.10 9.85 29.05
C ASP A 239 25.05 10.72 30.31
N ARG A 240 23.90 11.35 30.59
CA ARG A 240 23.69 12.23 31.72
C ARG A 240 23.15 11.39 32.87
N TYR A 241 24.00 10.99 33.80
CA TYR A 241 23.58 10.24 34.99
C TYR A 241 22.45 10.94 35.76
N GLY A 242 21.42 10.20 36.17
CA GLY A 242 20.29 10.70 36.99
C GLY A 242 19.27 11.56 36.24
N CYS A 243 19.31 11.57 34.91
CA CYS A 243 18.32 12.29 34.11
C CYS A 243 17.16 11.39 33.70
N PRO A 244 15.97 11.97 33.42
CA PRO A 244 14.83 11.18 32.95
C PRO A 244 15.19 10.34 31.72
N ASP A 245 14.92 9.05 31.78
CA ASP A 245 15.04 8.06 30.70
C ASP A 245 13.69 7.34 30.64
N ARG A 246 12.91 7.59 29.60
CA ARG A 246 11.53 7.11 29.56
C ARG A 246 11.39 5.66 29.16
N ASP A 247 12.21 5.20 28.23
CA ASP A 247 12.10 3.88 27.64
C ASP A 247 13.06 2.86 28.28
N ASN A 248 13.97 3.34 29.14
CA ASN A 248 14.90 2.60 29.99
C ASN A 248 16.02 1.91 29.20
N ASP A 249 16.53 2.57 28.17
CA ASP A 249 17.70 2.10 27.40
C ASP A 249 19.05 2.57 27.97
N GLY A 250 19.01 3.51 28.92
CA GLY A 250 20.15 4.11 29.60
C GLY A 250 20.52 5.50 29.10
N TRP A 251 19.96 6.00 28.01
CA TRP A 251 20.20 7.34 27.47
C TRP A 251 19.13 8.32 27.96
N SER A 252 19.55 9.55 28.26
CA SER A 252 18.64 10.54 28.82
C SER A 252 17.75 11.21 27.77
N ASP A 253 16.46 11.39 28.12
CA ASP A 253 15.46 12.15 27.37
C ASP A 253 16.03 13.56 27.02
N PRO A 254 15.70 14.12 25.84
CA PRO A 254 16.09 15.47 25.46
C PRO A 254 15.42 16.53 26.35
N ASP A 255 16.24 17.38 26.98
CA ASP A 255 15.83 18.56 27.73
C ASP A 255 16.03 19.84 26.90
N ASN A 256 15.15 20.05 25.93
CA ASN A 256 15.22 21.18 24.99
C ASN A 256 15.03 22.56 25.65
N TRP A 257 14.57 22.62 26.91
CA TRP A 257 14.27 23.87 27.61
C TRP A 257 15.14 24.11 28.85
N GLY A 258 15.96 23.14 29.24
CA GLY A 258 16.73 23.20 30.47
C GLY A 258 15.82 23.18 31.71
N GLU A 259 14.79 22.34 31.70
CA GLU A 259 13.87 22.17 32.83
C GLU A 259 14.53 21.44 33.99
N TRP A 260 15.44 20.50 33.70
CA TRP A 260 16.12 19.64 34.67
C TRP A 260 17.61 19.98 34.83
N GLY A 261 18.15 20.83 33.95
CA GLY A 261 19.54 21.25 34.01
C GLY A 261 19.91 22.22 32.88
N PRO A 262 21.18 22.20 32.41
CA PRO A 262 21.54 22.81 31.14
C PRO A 262 20.70 22.20 30.00
N VAL A 263 20.42 23.00 28.97
CA VAL A 263 19.75 22.51 27.75
C VAL A 263 20.53 21.33 27.18
N TRP A 264 19.83 20.24 26.88
CA TRP A 264 20.37 18.99 26.36
C TRP A 264 19.51 18.55 25.18
N THR A 265 20.00 18.75 23.97
CA THR A 265 19.29 18.39 22.74
C THR A 265 19.84 17.09 22.16
N THR A 266 19.15 16.51 21.19
CA THR A 266 19.67 15.34 20.43
C THR A 266 21.03 15.65 19.78
N ALA A 267 21.25 16.90 19.35
CA ALA A 267 22.54 17.36 18.83
C ALA A 267 23.66 17.43 19.89
N ASP A 268 23.31 17.48 21.18
CA ASP A 268 24.26 17.45 22.29
C ASP A 268 24.55 16.02 22.76
N GLY A 269 23.77 15.03 22.28
CA GLY A 269 23.90 13.61 22.62
C GLY A 269 22.72 13.06 23.44
N ALA A 270 21.61 13.78 23.54
CA ALA A 270 20.37 13.25 24.10
C ALA A 270 19.80 12.12 23.25
N ASP A 271 19.01 11.26 23.88
CA ASP A 271 18.28 10.22 23.21
C ASP A 271 17.38 10.79 22.08
N ALA A 272 17.70 10.42 20.84
CA ALA A 272 16.92 10.81 19.67
C ALA A 272 15.54 10.14 19.61
N PHE A 273 15.38 8.99 20.27
CA PHE A 273 14.19 8.15 20.26
C PHE A 273 13.72 7.76 21.67
N TRP A 274 13.61 8.73 22.58
CA TRP A 274 13.03 8.72 23.94
C TRP A 274 11.68 7.98 24.21
N GLU A 275 11.12 7.24 23.26
CA GLU A 275 9.99 6.32 23.47
C GLU A 275 10.27 4.90 22.92
N ASP A 276 11.47 4.63 22.39
CA ASP A 276 11.90 3.39 21.75
C ASP A 276 13.29 2.97 22.26
N ALA A 277 13.28 2.13 23.30
CA ALA A 277 14.48 1.64 23.98
C ALA A 277 15.48 0.84 23.12
N THR A 278 15.21 0.67 21.83
CA THR A 278 16.12 0.03 20.89
C THR A 278 16.89 1.01 20.02
N GLN A 279 16.56 2.30 20.09
CA GLN A 279 17.15 3.38 19.31
C GLN A 279 17.46 4.57 20.22
N TRP A 280 18.61 5.22 20.02
CA TRP A 280 18.98 6.42 20.81
C TRP A 280 19.77 7.46 20.01
N SER A 281 20.19 7.12 18.79
CA SER A 281 21.01 7.97 17.94
C SER A 281 20.38 8.08 16.55
N ASP A 282 20.35 9.30 16.04
CA ASP A 282 19.90 9.70 14.70
C ASP A 282 20.97 10.64 14.13
N TYR A 283 21.99 10.05 13.49
CA TYR A 283 23.21 10.78 13.13
C TYR A 283 22.97 11.84 12.04
N ASP A 284 22.11 11.55 11.07
CA ASP A 284 21.83 12.42 9.93
C ASP A 284 20.49 13.16 10.01
N VAL A 285 19.75 12.98 11.12
CA VAL A 285 18.59 13.77 11.55
C VAL A 285 17.40 13.56 10.61
N ASP A 286 17.16 12.31 10.25
CA ASP A 286 16.13 11.91 9.31
C ASP A 286 14.94 11.19 9.97
N GLY A 287 15.09 10.83 11.25
CA GLY A 287 14.09 10.18 12.07
C GLY A 287 14.12 8.65 12.02
N TYR A 288 15.15 8.04 11.44
CA TYR A 288 15.46 6.62 11.54
C TYR A 288 16.65 6.39 12.46
N GLY A 289 16.62 5.27 13.20
CA GLY A 289 17.58 5.04 14.27
C GLY A 289 18.82 4.29 13.81
N ASP A 290 19.98 4.73 14.28
CA ASP A 290 21.28 4.20 13.84
C ASP A 290 21.54 2.75 14.30
N ASN A 291 20.82 2.25 15.32
CA ASN A 291 21.01 0.89 15.78
C ASN A 291 20.33 -0.10 14.83
N TRP A 292 20.96 -1.25 14.63
CA TRP A 292 20.49 -2.25 13.68
C TRP A 292 20.29 -3.61 14.33
N ALA A 293 19.33 -4.37 13.78
CA ALA A 293 18.99 -5.72 14.23
C ALA A 293 19.48 -6.82 13.28
N ASP A 294 19.79 -6.47 12.02
CA ASP A 294 20.20 -7.43 11.00
C ASP A 294 21.70 -7.76 11.12
N PRO A 295 22.08 -8.99 11.51
CA PRO A 295 23.49 -9.34 11.65
C PRO A 295 24.28 -9.27 10.34
N GLU A 296 23.61 -9.28 9.18
CA GLU A 296 24.27 -9.14 7.87
C GLU A 296 24.91 -7.75 7.70
N TRP A 297 24.47 -6.77 8.50
CA TRP A 297 24.96 -5.39 8.45
C TRP A 297 26.15 -5.12 9.37
N ASN A 298 26.50 -6.07 10.24
CA ASN A 298 27.57 -5.86 11.23
C ASN A 298 28.87 -5.38 10.59
N ASP A 299 29.34 -6.03 9.52
CA ASP A 299 30.59 -5.66 8.87
C ASP A 299 30.56 -4.22 8.30
N SER A 300 29.43 -3.81 7.69
CA SER A 300 29.30 -2.48 7.08
C SER A 300 29.09 -1.38 8.12
N HIS A 301 28.23 -1.62 9.12
CA HIS A 301 27.92 -0.64 10.16
C HIS A 301 29.05 -0.48 11.18
N GLU A 302 29.76 -1.56 11.52
CA GLU A 302 30.99 -1.45 12.32
C GLU A 302 32.09 -0.66 11.58
N GLU A 303 32.16 -0.72 10.25
CA GLU A 303 33.10 0.10 9.45
C GLU A 303 32.70 1.58 9.40
N MET A 304 31.39 1.88 9.35
CA MET A 304 30.86 3.26 9.39
C MET A 304 31.07 3.91 10.76
N GLY A 305 30.94 3.14 11.85
CA GLY A 305 31.15 3.61 13.22
C GLY A 305 30.00 4.46 13.78
N VAL A 306 28.80 4.27 13.25
CA VAL A 306 27.54 4.92 13.68
C VAL A 306 26.59 3.81 14.14
N GLY A 307 25.91 4.03 15.28
CA GLY A 307 25.01 3.04 15.90
C GLY A 307 25.71 1.82 16.51
N GLN A 308 24.91 0.86 16.96
CA GLN A 308 25.38 -0.47 17.38
C GLN A 308 24.34 -1.56 17.10
N PHE A 309 24.79 -2.83 17.14
CA PHE A 309 23.89 -3.97 17.01
C PHE A 309 23.00 -4.12 18.25
N VAL A 310 21.69 -4.05 18.06
CA VAL A 310 20.67 -4.22 19.10
C VAL A 310 19.66 -5.28 18.67
N GLU A 311 19.42 -6.28 19.52
CA GLU A 311 18.51 -7.36 19.17
C GLU A 311 17.06 -6.83 19.04
N ASN A 312 16.47 -6.99 17.86
CA ASN A 312 15.14 -6.47 17.51
C ASN A 312 15.03 -4.93 17.50
N ALA A 313 16.11 -4.21 17.16
CA ALA A 313 16.04 -2.79 16.83
C ALA A 313 14.87 -2.45 15.89
N THR A 314 14.06 -1.48 16.28
CA THR A 314 12.93 -0.98 15.50
C THR A 314 13.35 0.19 14.62
N THR A 315 12.78 0.25 13.41
CA THR A 315 13.06 1.31 12.42
C THR A 315 14.54 1.66 12.24
N PRO A 316 15.41 0.65 11.97
CA PRO A 316 16.83 0.91 11.72
C PRO A 316 17.01 1.70 10.42
N ASP A 317 17.95 2.64 10.46
CA ASP A 317 18.38 3.39 9.30
C ASP A 317 19.34 2.56 8.43
N PHE A 318 19.03 2.44 7.14
CA PHE A 318 19.88 1.79 6.15
C PHE A 318 20.99 2.70 5.61
N CYS A 319 20.81 4.02 5.72
CA CYS A 319 21.71 5.05 5.21
C CYS A 319 22.11 6.09 6.29
N PRO A 320 22.64 5.68 7.46
CA PRO A 320 22.88 6.52 8.66
C PRO A 320 23.90 7.66 8.53
N LEU A 321 24.38 7.94 7.32
CA LEU A 321 25.32 9.02 7.01
C LEU A 321 24.73 10.03 6.02
N GLU A 322 23.53 9.78 5.51
CA GLU A 322 22.90 10.54 4.44
C GLU A 322 21.40 10.62 4.65
N THR A 323 20.94 11.78 5.13
CA THR A 323 19.54 12.07 5.44
C THR A 323 18.59 11.56 4.36
N GLY A 324 17.69 10.66 4.74
CA GLY A 324 16.72 10.06 3.85
C GLY A 324 15.31 10.01 4.43
N TYR A 325 14.33 9.73 3.59
CA TYR A 325 12.92 9.64 4.03
C TYR A 325 12.18 8.47 3.39
N SER A 326 12.89 7.56 2.70
CA SER A 326 12.29 6.32 2.21
C SER A 326 11.81 5.47 3.37
N PHE A 327 10.70 4.78 3.17
CA PHE A 327 10.05 3.98 4.20
C PHE A 327 9.50 2.63 3.71
N GLN A 328 9.53 2.37 2.39
CA GLN A 328 8.99 1.15 1.80
C GLN A 328 10.02 0.04 1.64
N ASP A 329 11.26 0.40 1.32
CA ASP A 329 12.39 -0.53 1.12
C ASP A 329 13.51 -0.28 2.14
N ARG A 330 14.58 0.44 1.76
CA ARG A 330 15.67 0.81 2.65
C ARG A 330 15.25 2.04 3.43
N MET A 331 14.77 1.84 4.65
CA MET A 331 14.34 2.93 5.53
C MET A 331 15.49 3.91 5.81
N GLY A 332 15.22 5.22 5.78
CA GLY A 332 16.23 6.27 6.04
C GLY A 332 17.20 6.56 4.88
N CYS A 333 16.95 6.01 3.69
CA CYS A 333 17.73 6.35 2.50
C CYS A 333 17.11 7.51 1.70
N PRO A 334 17.90 8.20 0.85
CA PRO A 334 17.39 9.26 0.00
C PRO A 334 16.23 8.79 -0.88
N ASP A 335 15.14 9.55 -0.86
CA ASP A 335 13.95 9.40 -1.70
C ASP A 335 13.77 10.73 -2.45
N ASN A 336 13.99 10.70 -3.78
CA ASN A 336 14.13 11.91 -4.58
C ASN A 336 12.78 12.54 -4.94
N ASP A 337 11.74 11.75 -5.11
CA ASP A 337 10.42 12.20 -5.55
C ASP A 337 9.36 12.11 -4.45
N GLY A 338 9.64 11.41 -3.35
CA GLY A 338 8.84 11.33 -2.14
C GLY A 338 7.73 10.29 -2.20
N ASP A 339 7.90 9.23 -2.99
CA ASP A 339 6.92 8.15 -3.13
C ASP A 339 7.07 7.04 -2.06
N GLY A 340 8.16 7.09 -1.30
CA GLY A 340 8.50 6.21 -0.20
C GLY A 340 9.54 5.14 -0.53
N TRP A 341 9.96 5.00 -1.78
CA TRP A 341 11.02 4.08 -2.20
C TRP A 341 12.37 4.79 -2.29
N SER A 342 13.44 4.08 -1.94
CA SER A 342 14.77 4.67 -1.92
C SER A 342 15.36 4.79 -3.33
N ALA A 343 15.96 5.94 -3.63
CA ALA A 343 16.69 6.16 -4.86
C ALA A 343 17.89 5.17 -4.95
N PRO A 344 18.18 4.62 -6.14
CA PRO A 344 19.30 3.71 -6.36
C PRO A 344 20.63 4.32 -5.94
N SER A 345 21.34 3.65 -5.04
CA SER A 345 22.62 4.11 -4.52
C SER A 345 23.59 2.96 -4.23
N GLY A 346 24.87 3.18 -4.56
CA GLY A 346 25.92 2.19 -4.38
C GLY A 346 25.67 0.90 -5.19
N ASN A 347 25.48 -0.21 -4.49
CA ASN A 347 25.16 -1.51 -5.09
C ASN A 347 23.65 -1.84 -5.04
N TRP A 348 22.83 -0.98 -4.44
CA TRP A 348 21.38 -1.14 -4.41
C TRP A 348 20.80 -0.48 -5.64
N THR A 349 20.39 -1.29 -6.60
CA THR A 349 19.89 -0.84 -7.90
C THR A 349 18.43 -1.23 -8.05
N TRP A 350 17.66 -0.43 -8.80
CA TRP A 350 16.28 -0.77 -9.13
C TRP A 350 16.19 -2.07 -9.94
N GLU A 351 17.22 -2.35 -10.74
CA GLU A 351 17.27 -3.50 -11.63
C GLU A 351 17.29 -4.86 -10.89
N PHE A 352 17.91 -4.92 -9.70
CA PHE A 352 18.16 -6.18 -9.00
C PHE A 352 17.77 -6.20 -7.52
N ASP A 353 17.74 -5.03 -6.88
CA ASP A 353 17.69 -4.93 -5.42
C ASP A 353 16.40 -4.26 -4.93
N GLY A 354 15.59 -3.69 -5.83
CA GLY A 354 14.29 -3.10 -5.50
C GLY A 354 14.36 -1.65 -5.06
N ALA A 355 15.42 -0.93 -5.45
CA ALA A 355 15.41 0.54 -5.44
C ALA A 355 14.31 1.07 -6.36
N ASP A 356 13.98 2.34 -6.20
CA ASP A 356 13.07 3.05 -7.09
C ASP A 356 13.57 3.01 -8.55
N ALA A 357 12.74 2.50 -9.46
CA ALA A 357 13.02 2.45 -10.89
C ALA A 357 12.81 3.81 -11.59
N PHE A 358 12.10 4.73 -10.95
CA PHE A 358 11.69 6.01 -11.51
C PHE A 358 11.90 7.17 -10.52
N ASP A 359 13.14 7.39 -10.07
CA ASP A 359 13.56 8.40 -9.06
C ASP A 359 13.03 9.85 -9.20
N ASP A 360 12.43 10.21 -10.33
CA ASP A 360 11.90 11.55 -10.63
C ASP A 360 10.35 11.55 -10.81
N ASP A 361 9.68 10.40 -10.69
CA ASP A 361 8.24 10.21 -10.91
C ASP A 361 7.57 9.57 -9.69
N PRO A 362 6.97 10.39 -8.80
CA PRO A 362 6.45 9.93 -7.51
C PRO A 362 5.18 9.08 -7.61
N THR A 363 4.83 8.66 -8.82
CA THR A 363 3.70 7.79 -9.09
C THR A 363 4.13 6.42 -9.59
N GLN A 364 5.41 6.21 -9.84
CA GLN A 364 6.02 4.97 -10.33
C GLN A 364 7.24 4.62 -9.49
N HIS A 365 7.41 3.33 -9.17
CA HIS A 365 8.63 2.86 -8.48
C HIS A 365 9.17 1.52 -8.97
N ALA A 366 8.45 0.83 -9.85
CA ALA A 366 8.79 -0.51 -10.29
C ALA A 366 8.67 -0.62 -11.82
N ASP A 367 9.67 -1.27 -12.42
CA ASP A 367 9.75 -1.61 -13.85
C ASP A 367 10.26 -3.05 -13.94
N ARG A 368 9.34 -4.01 -13.91
CA ARG A 368 9.70 -5.42 -13.70
C ARG A 368 10.29 -6.07 -14.94
N ASP A 369 9.81 -5.71 -16.12
CA ASP A 369 10.27 -6.28 -17.38
C ASP A 369 11.33 -5.43 -18.10
N ARG A 370 11.59 -4.22 -17.58
CA ARG A 370 12.69 -3.33 -17.93
C ARG A 370 12.52 -2.68 -19.29
N ASP A 371 11.28 -2.36 -19.64
CA ASP A 371 10.94 -1.67 -20.87
C ASP A 371 10.89 -0.13 -20.71
N GLY A 372 10.99 0.35 -19.47
CA GLY A 372 10.98 1.77 -19.11
C GLY A 372 9.58 2.35 -18.87
N PHE A 373 8.54 1.52 -18.78
CA PHE A 373 7.20 1.89 -18.36
C PHE A 373 6.93 1.37 -16.95
N GLY A 374 6.18 2.14 -16.16
CA GLY A 374 6.08 1.85 -14.72
C GLY A 374 4.92 0.95 -14.37
N ASP A 375 5.16 -0.08 -13.57
CA ASP A 375 4.21 -1.11 -13.15
C ASP A 375 2.97 -0.56 -12.40
N ASN A 376 3.04 0.65 -11.82
CA ASN A 376 1.93 1.19 -11.05
C ASN A 376 0.82 1.64 -12.01
N ALA A 377 -0.27 0.86 -12.06
CA ALA A 377 -1.42 1.09 -12.93
C ALA A 377 -2.07 2.50 -12.83
N SER A 378 -1.88 3.20 -11.71
CA SER A 378 -2.39 4.57 -11.51
C SER A 378 -1.35 5.67 -11.74
N GLY A 379 -0.11 5.30 -12.05
CA GLY A 379 0.98 6.24 -12.24
C GLY A 379 1.03 6.84 -13.64
N THR A 380 1.94 7.77 -13.85
CA THR A 380 2.24 8.30 -15.17
C THR A 380 2.91 7.23 -16.03
N ASN A 381 2.52 7.20 -17.32
CA ASN A 381 2.99 6.18 -18.27
C ASN A 381 2.92 4.75 -17.72
N ALA A 382 1.82 4.42 -17.04
CA ALA A 382 1.62 3.11 -16.44
C ALA A 382 1.66 2.00 -17.50
N ASP A 383 2.42 0.96 -17.19
CA ASP A 383 2.54 -0.24 -17.99
C ASP A 383 1.30 -1.12 -17.82
N SER A 384 0.63 -1.41 -18.94
CA SER A 384 -0.52 -2.31 -18.99
C SER A 384 -0.09 -3.79 -18.98
N PHE A 385 1.17 -4.09 -19.26
CA PHE A 385 1.74 -5.44 -19.30
C PHE A 385 3.07 -5.57 -18.52
N PRO A 386 3.05 -5.50 -17.17
CA PRO A 386 4.24 -5.50 -16.30
C PRO A 386 5.21 -6.68 -16.38
N ASP A 387 4.98 -7.66 -17.26
CA ASP A 387 5.80 -8.85 -17.44
C ASP A 387 6.19 -9.06 -18.93
N ASN A 388 5.77 -8.18 -19.83
CA ASN A 388 6.02 -8.29 -21.27
C ASN A 388 6.75 -7.05 -21.81
N PRO A 389 8.09 -7.11 -21.95
CA PRO A 389 8.90 -5.93 -22.27
C PRO A 389 8.74 -5.42 -23.71
N THR A 390 7.79 -5.98 -24.46
CA THR A 390 7.43 -5.55 -25.81
C THR A 390 6.08 -4.83 -25.83
N GLN A 391 5.31 -4.84 -24.74
CA GLN A 391 3.96 -4.29 -24.67
C GLN A 391 3.83 -3.39 -23.44
N TRP A 392 3.25 -2.20 -23.61
CA TRP A 392 3.01 -1.28 -22.48
C TRP A 392 1.70 -0.48 -22.58
N TRP A 393 1.04 -0.50 -23.73
CA TRP A 393 -0.26 0.15 -23.96
C TRP A 393 -1.30 -0.88 -24.39
N ASP A 394 -2.49 -0.76 -23.81
CA ASP A 394 -3.69 -1.54 -24.14
C ASP A 394 -4.85 -0.55 -24.29
N THR A 395 -5.13 -0.12 -25.52
CA THR A 395 -6.08 0.97 -25.77
C THR A 395 -7.54 0.55 -25.50
N ASP A 396 -7.90 -0.70 -25.75
CA ASP A 396 -9.28 -1.18 -25.63
C ASP A 396 -9.54 -2.13 -24.45
N GLY A 397 -8.48 -2.56 -23.76
CA GLY A 397 -8.53 -3.30 -22.50
C GLY A 397 -8.77 -4.80 -22.66
N ASP A 398 -8.43 -5.39 -23.81
CA ASP A 398 -8.65 -6.81 -24.09
C ASP A 398 -7.51 -7.74 -23.65
N GLY A 399 -6.40 -7.15 -23.21
CA GLY A 399 -5.20 -7.87 -22.79
C GLY A 399 -4.27 -8.25 -23.94
N TYR A 400 -4.37 -7.63 -25.10
CA TYR A 400 -3.37 -7.61 -26.15
C TYR A 400 -2.84 -6.18 -26.31
N GLY A 401 -1.54 -6.05 -26.54
CA GLY A 401 -0.88 -4.74 -26.49
C GLY A 401 -0.77 -4.07 -27.86
N ASP A 402 -0.86 -2.75 -27.88
CA ASP A 402 -0.90 -1.94 -29.10
C ASP A 402 0.42 -1.99 -29.92
N ASN A 403 1.53 -2.42 -29.31
CA ASN A 403 2.85 -2.36 -29.93
C ASN A 403 3.03 -3.52 -30.92
N ASN A 404 3.29 -3.17 -32.19
CA ASN A 404 3.34 -4.11 -33.31
C ASN A 404 4.70 -4.14 -34.05
N GLY A 405 5.78 -4.15 -33.28
CA GLY A 405 7.17 -4.27 -33.72
C GLY A 405 7.60 -5.69 -34.13
N GLU A 406 8.78 -5.78 -34.75
CA GLU A 406 9.37 -7.07 -35.11
C GLU A 406 9.92 -7.77 -33.84
N GLY A 407 9.28 -8.87 -33.44
CA GLY A 407 9.65 -9.64 -32.25
C GLY A 407 8.68 -9.48 -31.09
N ASP A 408 7.73 -8.56 -31.22
CA ASP A 408 6.67 -8.33 -30.24
C ASP A 408 5.75 -9.56 -30.19
N TRP A 409 5.37 -9.97 -28.98
CA TRP A 409 4.42 -11.03 -28.74
C TRP A 409 3.26 -10.47 -27.92
N GLN A 410 2.07 -11.07 -28.06
CA GLN A 410 0.83 -10.52 -27.50
C GLN A 410 0.44 -9.15 -28.12
N ALA A 411 0.86 -8.90 -29.36
CA ALA A 411 0.51 -7.69 -30.08
C ALA A 411 -0.93 -7.76 -30.62
N ASP A 412 -1.61 -6.62 -30.60
CA ASP A 412 -2.98 -6.42 -31.03
C ASP A 412 -3.05 -5.80 -32.44
N ASN A 413 -3.62 -6.53 -33.41
CA ASN A 413 -3.86 -6.01 -34.75
C ASN A 413 -5.11 -5.10 -34.85
N PHE A 414 -5.93 -5.01 -33.79
CA PHE A 414 -7.21 -4.33 -33.72
C PHE A 414 -7.36 -3.48 -32.44
N THR A 415 -6.42 -2.56 -32.22
CA THR A 415 -6.25 -1.70 -31.02
C THR A 415 -7.46 -0.89 -30.52
N GLU A 416 -8.63 -0.97 -31.15
CA GLU A 416 -9.85 -0.23 -30.77
C GLU A 416 -11.06 -1.17 -30.66
N ASP A 417 -10.86 -2.47 -30.81
CA ASP A 417 -11.89 -3.50 -30.83
C ASP A 417 -11.52 -4.65 -29.91
N ALA A 418 -11.89 -4.50 -28.63
CA ALA A 418 -11.56 -5.45 -27.57
C ALA A 418 -12.11 -6.88 -27.74
N THR A 419 -12.76 -7.16 -28.87
CA THR A 419 -13.26 -8.48 -29.23
C THR A 419 -12.38 -9.19 -30.26
N GLN A 420 -11.43 -8.50 -30.89
CA GLN A 420 -10.51 -9.01 -31.90
C GLN A 420 -9.09 -8.57 -31.59
N TRP A 421 -8.09 -9.43 -31.82
CA TRP A 421 -6.68 -9.10 -31.56
C TRP A 421 -5.69 -9.71 -32.56
N ALA A 422 -6.09 -10.78 -33.25
CA ALA A 422 -5.25 -11.51 -34.19
C ALA A 422 -5.82 -11.44 -35.60
N ASP A 423 -4.95 -11.28 -36.60
CA ASP A 423 -5.28 -11.28 -38.03
C ASP A 423 -4.20 -12.08 -38.76
N TYR A 424 -4.42 -13.38 -38.92
CA TYR A 424 -3.40 -14.29 -39.41
C TYR A 424 -3.05 -14.07 -40.88
N ASP A 425 -4.03 -13.79 -41.72
CA ASP A 425 -3.86 -13.62 -43.17
C ASP A 425 -3.81 -12.16 -43.64
N ARG A 426 -4.03 -11.21 -42.72
CA ARG A 426 -3.82 -9.76 -42.88
C ARG A 426 -4.84 -9.11 -43.80
N ASP A 427 -6.08 -9.56 -43.72
CA ASP A 427 -7.16 -9.02 -44.54
C ASP A 427 -8.01 -7.96 -43.81
N GLY A 428 -7.77 -7.76 -42.50
CA GLY A 428 -8.46 -6.79 -41.66
C GLY A 428 -9.71 -7.33 -40.99
N TYR A 429 -9.94 -8.64 -40.97
CA TYR A 429 -10.93 -9.31 -40.13
C TYR A 429 -10.25 -10.14 -39.05
N GLY A 430 -10.79 -10.10 -37.83
CA GLY A 430 -10.13 -10.72 -36.70
C GLY A 430 -10.45 -12.21 -36.54
N ASP A 431 -9.42 -12.99 -36.18
CA ASP A 431 -9.48 -14.45 -36.08
C ASP A 431 -10.33 -14.95 -34.89
N ASN A 432 -10.64 -14.09 -33.91
CA ASN A 432 -11.36 -14.51 -32.71
C ASN A 432 -12.82 -14.80 -33.07
N SER A 433 -13.15 -16.08 -33.21
CA SER A 433 -14.51 -16.56 -33.52
C SER A 433 -15.64 -16.08 -32.60
N SER A 434 -15.31 -15.61 -31.39
CA SER A 434 -16.29 -15.05 -30.44
C SER A 434 -16.39 -13.52 -30.51
N GLY A 435 -15.55 -12.87 -31.30
CA GLY A 435 -15.55 -11.44 -31.50
C GLY A 435 -16.61 -10.95 -32.47
N ASN A 436 -16.63 -9.64 -32.69
CA ASN A 436 -17.47 -9.06 -33.74
C ASN A 436 -16.85 -9.37 -35.12
N GLN A 437 -17.70 -9.49 -36.13
CA GLN A 437 -17.31 -9.72 -37.54
C GLN A 437 -16.11 -10.68 -37.71
N PRO A 438 -16.14 -11.87 -37.06
CA PRO A 438 -14.96 -12.71 -37.00
C PRO A 438 -14.65 -13.29 -38.38
N ASP A 439 -13.37 -13.36 -38.69
CA ASP A 439 -12.91 -13.94 -39.93
C ASP A 439 -13.31 -15.42 -40.00
N SER A 440 -14.12 -15.71 -41.00
CA SER A 440 -14.59 -17.06 -41.30
C SER A 440 -13.55 -17.86 -42.11
N CYS A 441 -12.54 -17.20 -42.64
CA CYS A 441 -11.57 -17.71 -43.60
C CYS A 441 -10.09 -17.57 -43.21
N ILE A 442 -9.73 -17.16 -41.98
CA ILE A 442 -8.44 -17.13 -41.21
C ILE A 442 -7.10 -17.36 -41.94
N GLN A 443 -7.01 -18.33 -42.85
CA GLN A 443 -5.82 -18.67 -43.63
C GLN A 443 -5.82 -18.13 -45.06
N ARG A 444 -6.89 -17.47 -45.50
CA ARG A 444 -7.14 -17.07 -46.88
C ARG A 444 -7.71 -15.66 -46.90
N PRO A 445 -6.88 -14.65 -47.26
CA PRO A 445 -7.30 -13.27 -47.16
C PRO A 445 -8.48 -13.00 -48.09
N GLY A 446 -9.46 -12.27 -47.58
CA GLY A 446 -10.71 -11.99 -48.25
C GLY A 446 -11.20 -10.56 -48.07
N SER A 447 -12.40 -10.30 -48.58
CA SER A 447 -13.03 -8.98 -48.47
C SER A 447 -14.55 -9.05 -48.32
N SER A 448 -15.14 -10.24 -48.26
CA SER A 448 -16.58 -10.38 -48.04
C SER A 448 -16.99 -9.83 -46.68
N MET A 449 -18.17 -9.22 -46.65
CA MET A 449 -18.70 -8.45 -45.51
C MET A 449 -20.20 -8.65 -45.27
N HIS A 450 -20.87 -9.50 -46.03
CA HIS A 450 -22.32 -9.71 -45.94
C HIS A 450 -22.72 -11.09 -45.41
N ASP A 451 -21.96 -12.14 -45.75
CA ASP A 451 -22.20 -13.51 -45.28
C ASP A 451 -21.08 -13.99 -44.34
N ARG A 452 -19.94 -14.42 -44.89
CA ARG A 452 -18.77 -14.89 -44.17
C ARG A 452 -17.73 -13.78 -44.20
N PHE A 453 -17.51 -13.10 -43.08
CA PHE A 453 -16.49 -12.04 -43.02
C PHE A 453 -15.10 -12.60 -43.31
N GLY A 454 -14.24 -11.83 -43.99
CA GLY A 454 -12.85 -12.20 -44.32
C GLY A 454 -12.68 -13.33 -45.35
N CYS A 455 -13.76 -13.78 -45.98
CA CYS A 455 -13.65 -14.77 -47.04
C CYS A 455 -13.36 -14.15 -48.43
N PRO A 456 -12.72 -14.90 -49.34
CA PRO A 456 -12.45 -14.42 -50.68
C PRO A 456 -13.74 -14.06 -51.43
N ASP A 457 -13.77 -12.83 -51.94
CA ASP A 457 -14.84 -12.23 -52.73
C ASP A 457 -14.19 -11.72 -54.03
N THR A 458 -14.50 -12.37 -55.16
CA THR A 458 -13.76 -12.16 -56.41
C THR A 458 -14.28 -11.02 -57.27
N ASP A 459 -15.54 -10.66 -57.15
CA ASP A 459 -16.14 -9.57 -57.91
C ASP A 459 -16.48 -8.33 -57.06
N GLY A 460 -16.36 -8.43 -55.73
CA GLY A 460 -16.31 -7.33 -54.80
C GLY A 460 -17.69 -6.82 -54.39
N ASP A 461 -18.71 -7.67 -54.41
CA ASP A 461 -20.07 -7.31 -54.03
C ASP A 461 -20.37 -7.47 -52.53
N GLY A 462 -19.42 -8.05 -51.79
CA GLY A 462 -19.48 -8.27 -50.36
C GLY A 462 -19.94 -9.67 -49.95
N TYR A 463 -20.34 -10.55 -50.87
CA TYR A 463 -20.66 -11.95 -50.60
C TYR A 463 -19.45 -12.85 -50.90
N SER A 464 -19.27 -13.89 -50.09
CA SER A 464 -18.12 -14.78 -50.22
C SER A 464 -18.29 -15.76 -51.38
N ASN A 465 -17.18 -16.04 -52.07
CA ASN A 465 -17.11 -17.10 -53.08
C ASN A 465 -17.57 -18.45 -52.50
N PRO A 466 -18.23 -19.31 -53.31
CA PRO A 466 -18.63 -20.63 -52.87
C PRO A 466 -17.44 -21.57 -52.70
N ASP A 467 -17.55 -22.47 -51.72
CA ASP A 467 -16.64 -23.60 -51.54
C ASP A 467 -17.40 -24.87 -51.09
N LEU A 468 -16.67 -25.93 -50.74
CA LEU A 468 -17.27 -27.23 -50.40
C LEU A 468 -18.12 -27.17 -49.12
N ASP A 469 -17.80 -26.27 -48.18
CA ASP A 469 -18.46 -26.17 -46.88
C ASP A 469 -19.49 -25.02 -46.85
N TRP A 470 -19.36 -24.05 -47.77
CA TRP A 470 -20.31 -22.96 -48.00
C TRP A 470 -20.68 -22.89 -49.48
N PRO A 471 -21.62 -23.74 -49.94
CA PRO A 471 -22.05 -23.72 -51.33
C PRO A 471 -22.89 -22.46 -51.63
N ALA A 472 -22.95 -22.09 -52.90
CA ALA A 472 -23.86 -21.07 -53.37
C ALA A 472 -25.30 -21.56 -53.40
N HIS A 473 -26.22 -20.63 -53.59
CA HIS A 473 -27.59 -20.92 -53.94
C HIS A 473 -27.68 -21.90 -55.15
N PRO A 474 -28.67 -22.81 -55.17
CA PRO A 474 -29.76 -22.96 -54.21
C PRO A 474 -29.42 -23.82 -52.97
N GLU A 475 -28.21 -24.38 -52.90
CA GLU A 475 -27.82 -25.32 -51.83
C GLU A 475 -27.27 -24.65 -50.57
N GLY A 476 -26.78 -23.41 -50.68
CA GLY A 476 -26.28 -22.61 -49.57
C GLY A 476 -26.45 -21.11 -49.78
N PHE A 477 -25.60 -20.32 -49.14
CA PHE A 477 -25.74 -18.86 -49.02
C PHE A 477 -24.52 -18.09 -49.55
N ALA A 478 -23.54 -18.79 -50.11
CA ALA A 478 -22.43 -18.13 -50.78
C ALA A 478 -22.92 -17.41 -52.04
N ASP A 479 -22.07 -16.54 -52.57
CA ASP A 479 -22.32 -15.85 -53.81
C ASP A 479 -22.57 -16.85 -54.96
N ALA A 480 -23.74 -16.77 -55.59
CA ALA A 480 -24.12 -17.54 -56.77
C ALA A 480 -23.41 -17.07 -58.05
N PHE A 481 -22.96 -15.83 -58.09
CA PHE A 481 -22.29 -15.21 -59.22
C PHE A 481 -20.93 -14.58 -58.83
N PRO A 482 -19.97 -15.34 -58.25
CA PRO A 482 -18.67 -14.86 -57.73
C PRO A 482 -17.73 -14.20 -58.76
N GLY A 483 -18.18 -14.09 -60.01
CA GLY A 483 -17.46 -13.43 -61.08
C GLY A 483 -16.04 -13.95 -61.32
N GLY A 484 -15.24 -13.11 -61.96
CA GLY A 484 -13.83 -13.38 -62.30
C GLY A 484 -13.46 -12.97 -63.73
N LEU A 485 -12.17 -13.09 -64.07
CA LEU A 485 -11.58 -12.60 -65.33
C LEU A 485 -12.23 -13.14 -66.63
N ASN A 486 -13.10 -14.15 -66.55
CA ASN A 486 -13.77 -14.79 -67.69
C ASN A 486 -15.30 -14.97 -67.52
N ALA A 487 -15.93 -14.39 -66.50
CA ALA A 487 -17.37 -14.50 -66.32
C ALA A 487 -18.12 -13.74 -67.43
N GLU A 488 -19.23 -14.28 -67.95
CA GLU A 488 -20.01 -13.66 -69.03
C GLU A 488 -20.56 -12.28 -68.62
N CYS A 489 -20.89 -12.13 -67.34
CA CYS A 489 -21.31 -10.88 -66.71
C CYS A 489 -20.19 -9.84 -66.57
N GLY A 490 -18.92 -10.24 -66.69
CA GLY A 490 -17.77 -9.34 -66.53
C GLY A 490 -17.76 -8.67 -65.16
N SER A 491 -17.74 -7.34 -65.11
CA SER A 491 -17.82 -6.58 -63.85
C SER A 491 -19.24 -6.42 -63.31
N LEU A 492 -20.26 -6.86 -64.05
CA LEU A 492 -21.65 -6.78 -63.59
C LEU A 492 -22.09 -8.02 -62.81
N CYS A 493 -21.21 -9.02 -62.65
CA CYS A 493 -21.48 -10.17 -61.78
C CYS A 493 -21.80 -9.70 -60.36
N ALA A 494 -21.07 -8.69 -59.88
CA ALA A 494 -21.26 -8.04 -58.58
C ALA A 494 -22.63 -7.35 -58.35
N THR A 495 -23.54 -7.43 -59.32
CA THR A 495 -24.93 -7.00 -59.15
C THR A 495 -25.86 -8.15 -58.78
N GLN A 496 -25.36 -9.39 -58.83
CA GLN A 496 -26.07 -10.63 -58.58
C GLN A 496 -25.30 -11.48 -57.57
N TRP A 497 -25.95 -11.99 -56.54
CA TRP A 497 -25.33 -12.91 -55.58
C TRP A 497 -26.24 -14.06 -55.14
N HIS A 498 -27.47 -14.09 -55.65
CA HIS A 498 -28.55 -14.95 -55.17
C HIS A 498 -29.31 -15.55 -56.36
N ASP A 499 -29.62 -16.84 -56.29
CA ASP A 499 -30.27 -17.63 -57.37
C ASP A 499 -31.15 -18.73 -56.73
N VAL A 500 -32.39 -18.39 -56.39
CA VAL A 500 -33.25 -19.26 -55.56
C VAL A 500 -33.60 -20.58 -56.25
N ASP A 501 -33.78 -20.59 -57.57
CA ASP A 501 -34.16 -21.78 -58.32
C ASP A 501 -32.99 -22.45 -59.07
N GLY A 502 -31.81 -21.82 -59.09
CA GLY A 502 -30.56 -22.37 -59.59
C GLY A 502 -30.51 -22.46 -61.11
N ASP A 503 -31.22 -21.59 -61.82
CA ASP A 503 -31.32 -21.61 -63.28
C ASP A 503 -30.20 -20.82 -63.98
N GLY A 504 -29.38 -20.10 -63.21
CA GLY A 504 -28.27 -19.31 -63.69
C GLY A 504 -28.61 -17.85 -64.00
N TYR A 505 -29.82 -17.38 -63.67
CA TYR A 505 -30.18 -15.97 -63.65
C TYR A 505 -30.32 -15.48 -62.20
N GLY A 506 -29.74 -14.33 -61.90
CA GLY A 506 -29.68 -13.85 -60.52
C GLY A 506 -30.94 -13.10 -60.09
N ASP A 507 -31.38 -13.28 -58.86
CA ASP A 507 -32.65 -12.77 -58.35
C ASP A 507 -32.68 -11.24 -58.13
N ASN A 508 -31.52 -10.60 -58.03
CA ASN A 508 -31.46 -9.20 -57.64
C ASN A 508 -32.05 -8.33 -58.73
N GLN A 509 -33.05 -7.52 -58.39
CA GLN A 509 -33.75 -6.66 -59.35
C GLN A 509 -33.23 -5.23 -59.28
N GLY A 510 -33.14 -4.53 -60.42
CA GLY A 510 -32.85 -3.10 -60.44
C GLY A 510 -32.33 -2.58 -61.78
N ASP A 511 -32.27 -1.25 -61.88
CA ASP A 511 -31.67 -0.58 -63.05
C ASP A 511 -30.15 -0.82 -63.08
N GLY A 512 -29.64 -1.31 -64.20
CA GLY A 512 -28.20 -1.59 -64.37
C GLY A 512 -27.72 -2.90 -63.74
N VAL A 513 -28.65 -3.72 -63.24
CA VAL A 513 -28.37 -5.08 -62.76
C VAL A 513 -28.27 -6.05 -63.94
N TRP A 514 -27.32 -6.98 -63.89
CA TRP A 514 -27.09 -7.93 -64.98
C TRP A 514 -28.16 -9.02 -64.99
N ARG A 515 -28.95 -9.04 -66.07
CA ARG A 515 -29.91 -10.11 -66.43
C ARG A 515 -30.67 -10.67 -65.22
N PRO A 516 -31.42 -9.81 -64.51
CA PRO A 516 -32.13 -10.24 -63.32
C PRO A 516 -33.23 -11.23 -63.68
N ASP A 517 -33.32 -12.32 -62.92
CA ASP A 517 -34.33 -13.34 -63.11
C ASP A 517 -35.72 -12.75 -62.85
N SER A 518 -36.55 -12.75 -63.87
CA SER A 518 -37.93 -12.28 -63.79
C SER A 518 -38.86 -13.30 -63.12
N CYS A 519 -38.37 -14.53 -62.96
CA CYS A 519 -39.11 -15.70 -62.53
C CYS A 519 -38.63 -16.36 -61.23
N VAL A 520 -37.66 -15.79 -60.51
CA VAL A 520 -37.06 -16.02 -59.16
C VAL A 520 -37.22 -17.39 -58.47
N THR A 521 -38.39 -18.02 -58.53
CA THR A 521 -38.70 -19.29 -57.88
C THR A 521 -39.04 -20.41 -58.88
N THR A 522 -38.99 -20.12 -60.17
CA THR A 522 -39.37 -21.02 -61.26
C THR A 522 -38.32 -20.99 -62.34
N SER A 523 -37.50 -22.04 -62.36
CA SER A 523 -36.38 -22.11 -63.28
C SER A 523 -36.79 -22.01 -64.74
N GLY A 524 -36.00 -21.27 -65.50
CA GLY A 524 -36.26 -20.96 -66.88
C GLY A 524 -35.01 -20.79 -67.73
N THR A 525 -35.21 -20.50 -69.01
CA THR A 525 -34.09 -20.32 -69.97
C THR A 525 -34.27 -19.12 -70.91
N SER A 526 -35.37 -18.37 -70.78
CA SER A 526 -35.65 -17.22 -71.64
C SER A 526 -34.59 -16.11 -71.53
N THR A 527 -34.37 -15.37 -72.62
CA THR A 527 -33.29 -14.36 -72.76
C THR A 527 -33.70 -13.05 -73.45
N ARG A 528 -34.90 -12.92 -74.01
CA ARG A 528 -35.26 -11.75 -74.86
C ARG A 528 -36.20 -10.76 -74.19
N ASP A 529 -37.27 -11.23 -73.55
CA ASP A 529 -38.31 -10.39 -72.96
C ASP A 529 -38.24 -10.38 -71.43
N ARG A 530 -38.19 -11.57 -70.84
CA ARG A 530 -38.01 -11.84 -69.41
C ARG A 530 -36.83 -12.80 -69.31
N TRP A 531 -35.89 -12.54 -68.42
CA TRP A 531 -34.76 -13.45 -68.22
C TRP A 531 -35.15 -14.48 -67.16
N GLY A 532 -34.69 -15.74 -67.29
CA GLY A 532 -34.91 -16.80 -66.30
C GLY A 532 -36.34 -17.35 -66.20
N CYS A 533 -37.19 -17.04 -67.19
CA CYS A 533 -38.54 -17.60 -67.24
C CYS A 533 -38.62 -18.86 -68.11
N PRO A 534 -39.63 -19.72 -67.89
CA PRO A 534 -39.89 -20.88 -68.75
C PRO A 534 -39.95 -20.48 -70.22
N ASP A 535 -39.27 -21.24 -71.07
CA ASP A 535 -39.16 -21.07 -72.52
C ASP A 535 -39.19 -22.48 -73.12
N THR A 536 -40.37 -22.89 -73.56
CA THR A 536 -40.67 -24.28 -73.91
C THR A 536 -39.95 -24.73 -75.18
N ASP A 537 -39.83 -23.85 -76.18
CA ASP A 537 -39.26 -24.17 -77.48
C ASP A 537 -37.80 -23.70 -77.67
N ARG A 538 -37.31 -22.86 -76.75
CA ARG A 538 -35.92 -22.37 -76.63
C ARG A 538 -35.52 -21.39 -77.71
N ASP A 539 -36.44 -20.55 -78.15
CA ASP A 539 -36.13 -19.45 -79.05
C ASP A 539 -35.66 -18.18 -78.32
N GLY A 540 -35.71 -18.20 -76.98
CA GLY A 540 -35.29 -17.12 -76.09
C GLY A 540 -36.44 -16.27 -75.56
N SER A 541 -37.67 -16.47 -75.99
CA SER A 541 -38.86 -15.76 -75.52
C SER A 541 -39.49 -16.52 -74.36
N SER A 542 -40.02 -15.82 -73.34
CA SER A 542 -40.69 -16.50 -72.23
C SER A 542 -42.08 -16.98 -72.60
N ASP A 543 -42.46 -18.17 -72.12
CA ASP A 543 -43.79 -18.74 -72.26
C ASP A 543 -44.85 -17.77 -71.69
N PRO A 544 -46.01 -17.61 -72.35
CA PRO A 544 -47.09 -16.79 -71.84
C PRO A 544 -47.75 -17.45 -70.63
N ASN A 545 -48.06 -16.62 -69.64
CA ASN A 545 -48.81 -16.99 -68.45
C ASN A 545 -49.89 -15.95 -68.18
N ILE A 546 -51.11 -16.24 -68.63
CA ILE A 546 -52.25 -15.33 -68.53
C ILE A 546 -52.61 -15.03 -67.06
N GLU A 547 -52.45 -16.00 -66.15
CA GLU A 547 -52.78 -15.82 -64.73
C GLU A 547 -51.79 -14.86 -64.03
N LEU A 548 -50.53 -14.86 -64.45
CA LEU A 548 -49.48 -13.95 -63.97
C LEU A 548 -49.41 -12.65 -64.78
N GLY A 549 -50.25 -12.49 -65.81
CA GLY A 549 -50.29 -11.30 -66.66
C GLY A 549 -49.18 -11.25 -67.71
N TRP A 550 -48.48 -12.35 -67.96
CA TRP A 550 -47.54 -12.50 -69.07
C TRP A 550 -48.33 -12.82 -70.33
N LEU A 551 -48.82 -11.76 -70.97
CA LEU A 551 -49.59 -11.88 -72.20
C LEU A 551 -48.66 -12.10 -73.39
N PRO A 552 -49.05 -12.96 -74.36
CA PRO A 552 -48.32 -13.11 -75.61
C PRO A 552 -48.34 -11.82 -76.43
N HIS A 553 -47.38 -11.64 -77.33
CA HIS A 553 -47.39 -10.56 -78.31
C HIS A 553 -48.70 -10.59 -79.14
N PRO A 554 -49.29 -9.44 -79.52
CA PRO A 554 -48.87 -8.06 -79.25
C PRO A 554 -49.44 -7.48 -77.94
N ALA A 555 -50.27 -8.25 -77.21
CA ALA A 555 -50.89 -7.79 -75.96
C ALA A 555 -49.89 -7.69 -74.80
N GLY A 556 -48.79 -8.43 -74.88
CA GLY A 556 -47.63 -8.33 -74.01
C GLY A 556 -46.34 -8.63 -74.76
N GLN A 557 -45.34 -9.11 -74.03
CA GLN A 557 -43.99 -9.39 -74.56
C GLN A 557 -43.63 -10.87 -74.53
N ALA A 558 -44.51 -11.71 -73.95
CA ALA A 558 -44.28 -13.14 -73.93
C ALA A 558 -44.45 -13.72 -75.35
N ASP A 559 -43.93 -14.94 -75.52
CA ASP A 559 -43.98 -15.67 -76.76
C ASP A 559 -45.42 -15.86 -77.27
N ALA A 560 -45.67 -15.44 -78.52
CA ALA A 560 -46.93 -15.67 -79.21
C ALA A 560 -47.10 -17.13 -79.71
N PHE A 561 -45.99 -17.86 -79.91
CA PHE A 561 -45.97 -19.22 -80.44
C PHE A 561 -45.08 -20.16 -79.59
N PRO A 562 -45.49 -20.51 -78.34
CA PRO A 562 -44.63 -21.18 -77.35
C PRO A 562 -44.14 -22.60 -77.68
N ASP A 563 -44.55 -23.14 -78.83
CA ASP A 563 -44.23 -24.48 -79.31
C ASP A 563 -43.49 -24.44 -80.66
N GLU A 564 -43.24 -23.27 -81.24
CA GLU A 564 -42.64 -23.09 -82.57
C GLU A 564 -41.40 -22.15 -82.52
N PRO A 565 -40.19 -22.72 -82.40
CA PRO A 565 -38.98 -21.97 -82.04
C PRO A 565 -38.45 -21.03 -83.13
N THR A 566 -39.18 -20.91 -84.23
CA THR A 566 -38.86 -19.99 -85.31
C THR A 566 -39.79 -18.78 -85.34
N GLN A 567 -40.79 -18.70 -84.45
CA GLN A 567 -41.76 -17.63 -84.37
C GLN A 567 -42.00 -17.24 -82.91
N TRP A 568 -42.04 -15.93 -82.62
CA TRP A 568 -42.21 -15.44 -81.24
C TRP A 568 -43.00 -14.15 -81.10
N GLU A 569 -42.99 -13.32 -82.14
CA GLU A 569 -43.66 -12.02 -82.22
C GLU A 569 -44.77 -12.13 -83.26
N ASP A 570 -45.94 -11.61 -82.93
CA ASP A 570 -47.13 -11.50 -83.80
C ASP A 570 -47.63 -10.05 -83.70
N SER A 571 -47.13 -9.16 -84.55
CA SER A 571 -47.32 -7.71 -84.38
C SER A 571 -48.73 -7.21 -84.64
N ASP A 572 -49.48 -7.87 -85.52
CA ASP A 572 -50.85 -7.51 -85.82
C ASP A 572 -51.90 -8.45 -85.21
N GLY A 573 -51.47 -9.55 -84.59
CA GLY A 573 -52.30 -10.45 -83.81
C GLY A 573 -53.17 -11.37 -84.66
N ASP A 574 -52.73 -11.70 -85.88
CA ASP A 574 -53.48 -12.51 -86.83
C ASP A 574 -53.20 -14.03 -86.74
N GLY A 575 -52.20 -14.41 -85.94
CA GLY A 575 -51.80 -15.78 -85.72
C GLY A 575 -50.69 -16.29 -86.64
N TYR A 576 -50.03 -15.42 -87.41
CA TYR A 576 -48.79 -15.72 -88.13
C TYR A 576 -47.62 -14.93 -87.55
N GLY A 577 -46.48 -15.60 -87.32
CA GLY A 577 -45.34 -14.96 -86.67
C GLY A 577 -44.51 -14.07 -87.59
N ASP A 578 -43.94 -13.00 -87.06
CA ASP A 578 -43.25 -11.95 -87.83
C ASP A 578 -41.93 -12.40 -88.51
N GLU A 579 -41.31 -13.49 -88.03
CA GLU A 579 -40.03 -13.97 -88.56
C GLU A 579 -40.26 -14.62 -89.93
N GLN A 580 -39.90 -13.90 -90.99
CA GLN A 580 -40.17 -14.31 -92.38
C GLN A 580 -39.44 -15.59 -92.77
N ALA A 581 -38.28 -15.85 -92.17
CA ALA A 581 -37.50 -17.07 -92.41
C ALA A 581 -38.01 -18.27 -91.59
N GLY A 582 -38.88 -18.03 -90.61
CA GLY A 582 -39.48 -19.06 -89.77
C GLY A 582 -40.64 -19.79 -90.44
N PHE A 583 -41.22 -20.73 -89.70
CA PHE A 583 -42.36 -21.51 -90.13
C PHE A 583 -43.57 -20.59 -90.37
N GLU A 584 -44.18 -20.69 -91.55
CA GLU A 584 -45.39 -19.93 -91.95
C GLU A 584 -45.33 -18.42 -91.63
N GLY A 585 -44.13 -17.82 -91.69
CA GLY A 585 -43.93 -16.44 -91.24
C GLY A 585 -44.72 -15.41 -92.03
N ASP A 586 -45.28 -14.45 -91.32
CA ASP A 586 -46.14 -13.42 -91.82
C ASP A 586 -45.41 -12.52 -92.83
N ARG A 587 -46.01 -12.41 -94.02
CA ARG A 587 -45.54 -11.58 -95.13
C ARG A 587 -46.08 -10.15 -95.05
N CYS A 588 -47.00 -9.88 -94.15
CA CYS A 588 -47.72 -8.64 -93.98
C CYS A 588 -47.66 -8.00 -92.58
N ARG A 589 -46.97 -8.58 -91.58
CA ARG A 589 -46.50 -8.11 -90.24
C ARG A 589 -47.35 -7.13 -89.43
N GLU A 590 -47.76 -6.03 -90.05
CA GLU A 590 -48.45 -4.91 -89.44
C GLU A 590 -49.91 -4.83 -89.90
N THR A 591 -50.37 -5.78 -90.71
CA THR A 591 -51.69 -5.76 -91.34
C THR A 591 -52.33 -7.14 -91.23
N PRO A 592 -53.29 -7.30 -90.30
CA PRO A 592 -53.79 -8.62 -89.96
C PRO A 592 -54.47 -9.26 -91.15
N GLY A 593 -54.18 -10.53 -91.36
CA GLY A 593 -54.60 -11.30 -92.53
C GLY A 593 -55.03 -12.72 -92.21
N THR A 594 -55.51 -13.42 -93.22
CA THR A 594 -55.92 -14.84 -93.09
C THR A 594 -55.39 -15.72 -94.22
N SER A 595 -54.69 -15.15 -95.21
CA SER A 595 -54.14 -15.91 -96.33
C SER A 595 -53.10 -16.93 -95.86
N ASN A 596 -53.09 -18.09 -96.51
CA ASN A 596 -52.23 -19.24 -96.22
C ASN A 596 -51.76 -20.01 -97.47
N GLY A 597 -52.20 -19.62 -98.67
CA GLY A 597 -51.88 -20.29 -99.94
C GLY A 597 -50.59 -19.78 -100.60
N ASP A 598 -50.34 -18.47 -100.52
CA ASP A 598 -49.21 -17.81 -101.18
C ASP A 598 -48.37 -16.95 -100.23
N ARG A 599 -49.01 -16.04 -99.51
CA ARG A 599 -48.41 -15.07 -98.60
C ARG A 599 -49.11 -15.22 -97.26
N PHE A 600 -48.51 -15.94 -96.31
CA PHE A 600 -49.08 -16.11 -94.97
C PHE A 600 -49.28 -14.75 -94.28
N GLY A 601 -50.40 -14.61 -93.54
CA GLY A 601 -50.74 -13.42 -92.72
C GLY A 601 -51.12 -12.15 -93.49
N CYS A 602 -51.39 -12.24 -94.79
CA CYS A 602 -51.86 -11.10 -95.57
C CYS A 602 -53.39 -11.02 -95.65
N THR A 603 -53.90 -9.81 -95.91
CA THR A 603 -55.35 -9.59 -96.13
C THR A 603 -55.86 -10.51 -97.23
N ASP A 604 -56.90 -11.28 -96.91
CA ASP A 604 -57.63 -12.20 -97.77
C ASP A 604 -59.12 -11.85 -97.59
N THR A 605 -59.63 -11.03 -98.50
CA THR A 605 -60.93 -10.38 -98.30
C THR A 605 -62.11 -11.33 -98.41
N ASP A 606 -61.99 -12.42 -99.18
CA ASP A 606 -63.08 -13.37 -99.41
C ASP A 606 -62.89 -14.72 -98.70
N GLY A 607 -61.70 -14.98 -98.16
CA GLY A 607 -61.40 -16.08 -97.25
C GLY A 607 -61.08 -17.39 -97.95
N ASP A 608 -60.59 -17.37 -99.19
CA ASP A 608 -60.25 -18.57 -99.95
C ASP A 608 -58.82 -19.10 -99.71
N GLY A 609 -58.03 -18.34 -98.94
CA GLY A 609 -56.66 -18.66 -98.58
C GLY A 609 -55.59 -17.94 -99.41
N TRP A 610 -55.92 -17.28 -100.52
CA TRP A 610 -54.97 -16.46 -101.28
C TRP A 610 -55.02 -15.00 -100.82
N SER A 611 -53.86 -14.35 -100.75
CA SER A 611 -53.83 -12.94 -100.37
C SER A 611 -54.41 -12.05 -101.47
N ASP A 612 -55.06 -10.93 -101.13
CA ASP A 612 -55.59 -9.94 -102.08
C ASP A 612 -54.54 -9.49 -103.12
N GLN A 613 -53.25 -9.57 -102.78
CA GLN A 613 -52.15 -9.22 -103.67
C GLN A 613 -51.75 -10.35 -104.64
N GLY A 614 -51.92 -11.61 -104.22
CA GLY A 614 -51.70 -12.81 -105.04
C GLY A 614 -52.94 -13.30 -105.77
N ASP A 615 -54.11 -12.85 -105.34
CA ASP A 615 -55.42 -13.21 -105.84
C ASP A 615 -55.86 -12.27 -106.98
N ARG A 616 -56.24 -12.87 -108.12
CA ARG A 616 -56.79 -12.13 -109.25
C ARG A 616 -58.23 -11.68 -109.02
N PHE A 617 -59.00 -12.40 -108.22
CA PHE A 617 -60.40 -12.17 -107.89
C PHE A 617 -60.64 -12.02 -106.36
N PRO A 618 -60.12 -10.97 -105.69
CA PRO A 618 -60.17 -10.79 -104.21
C PRO A 618 -61.55 -10.61 -103.56
N GLN A 619 -62.64 -10.92 -104.26
CA GLN A 619 -64.03 -10.79 -103.79
C GLN A 619 -64.86 -12.03 -104.16
N ASP A 620 -64.26 -13.04 -104.78
CA ASP A 620 -64.89 -14.28 -105.20
C ASP A 620 -64.08 -15.46 -104.67
N ALA A 621 -64.43 -15.92 -103.47
CA ALA A 621 -63.72 -16.99 -102.75
C ALA A 621 -63.66 -18.36 -103.46
N SER A 622 -64.20 -18.43 -104.67
CA SER A 622 -64.18 -19.61 -105.50
C SER A 622 -63.18 -19.51 -106.66
N GLN A 623 -62.53 -18.36 -106.86
CA GLN A 623 -61.57 -18.08 -107.91
C GLN A 623 -60.38 -17.28 -107.36
N TRP A 624 -59.15 -17.72 -107.62
CA TRP A 624 -57.94 -17.00 -107.17
C TRP A 624 -56.90 -16.72 -108.26
N ARG A 625 -57.00 -17.43 -109.39
CA ARG A 625 -56.00 -17.46 -110.45
C ARG A 625 -56.65 -17.27 -111.82
N ASP A 626 -55.96 -16.55 -112.69
CA ASP A 626 -56.32 -16.24 -114.07
C ASP A 626 -55.04 -16.38 -114.90
N ALA A 627 -54.84 -17.54 -115.53
CA ALA A 627 -53.56 -17.87 -116.15
C ALA A 627 -53.28 -17.09 -117.43
N ASP A 628 -54.32 -16.75 -118.18
CA ASP A 628 -54.24 -16.14 -119.51
C ASP A 628 -54.67 -14.66 -119.53
N GLY A 629 -55.19 -14.14 -118.41
CA GLY A 629 -55.45 -12.73 -118.19
C GLY A 629 -56.75 -12.23 -118.81
N ASP A 630 -57.69 -13.13 -119.10
CA ASP A 630 -58.94 -12.86 -119.79
C ASP A 630 -60.05 -12.28 -118.88
N GLY A 631 -59.86 -12.38 -117.56
CA GLY A 631 -60.79 -11.93 -116.53
C GLY A 631 -61.78 -12.98 -116.05
N PHE A 632 -61.62 -14.26 -116.39
CA PHE A 632 -62.33 -15.40 -115.83
C PHE A 632 -61.38 -16.30 -115.04
N GLY A 633 -61.88 -16.95 -113.99
CA GLY A 633 -61.03 -17.68 -113.05
C GLY A 633 -60.82 -19.14 -113.44
N ASP A 634 -59.60 -19.64 -113.24
CA ASP A 634 -59.18 -20.97 -113.67
C ASP A 634 -59.82 -22.13 -112.87
N ASN A 635 -60.39 -21.88 -111.68
CA ASN A 635 -60.92 -22.96 -110.84
C ASN A 635 -62.23 -23.49 -111.46
N PRO A 636 -62.29 -24.74 -111.95
CA PRO A 636 -63.46 -25.25 -112.68
C PRO A 636 -64.71 -25.39 -111.80
N ASP A 637 -64.53 -25.49 -110.47
CA ASP A 637 -65.63 -25.55 -109.50
C ASP A 637 -66.05 -24.15 -109.01
N GLY A 638 -65.38 -23.10 -109.50
CA GLY A 638 -65.63 -21.72 -109.12
C GLY A 638 -66.77 -21.04 -109.88
N HIS A 639 -67.23 -19.92 -109.33
CA HIS A 639 -68.20 -19.05 -109.96
C HIS A 639 -67.60 -18.44 -111.22
N GLN A 640 -68.36 -18.50 -112.33
CA GLN A 640 -67.93 -18.05 -113.65
C GLN A 640 -66.54 -18.58 -114.05
N ALA A 641 -66.31 -19.88 -113.83
CA ALA A 641 -65.06 -20.53 -114.22
C ALA A 641 -64.79 -20.41 -115.71
N ASP A 642 -63.52 -20.21 -116.04
CA ASP A 642 -63.03 -20.21 -117.40
C ASP A 642 -63.10 -21.63 -117.99
N GLU A 643 -63.77 -21.76 -119.12
CA GLU A 643 -63.88 -23.01 -119.89
C GLU A 643 -62.68 -23.20 -120.84
N CYS A 644 -61.82 -22.19 -120.98
CA CYS A 644 -60.56 -22.19 -121.72
C CYS A 644 -59.34 -21.61 -120.94
N PRO A 645 -58.96 -22.13 -119.75
CA PRO A 645 -57.96 -21.53 -118.81
C PRO A 645 -56.52 -21.30 -119.27
N ASN A 646 -56.19 -21.52 -120.53
CA ASN A 646 -54.83 -21.35 -121.05
C ASN A 646 -54.82 -20.66 -122.44
N GLU A 647 -55.96 -20.18 -122.93
CA GLU A 647 -56.12 -19.67 -124.29
C GLU A 647 -56.17 -18.14 -124.30
N LEU A 648 -54.99 -17.52 -124.43
CA LEU A 648 -54.83 -16.06 -124.47
C LEU A 648 -55.78 -15.36 -125.46
N VAL A 649 -56.68 -14.55 -124.93
CA VAL A 649 -57.62 -13.74 -125.72
C VAL A 649 -56.99 -12.41 -126.17
N ASN A 650 -56.87 -12.19 -127.48
CA ASN A 650 -56.33 -10.93 -128.05
C ASN A 650 -57.38 -10.05 -128.74
N ALA A 651 -58.57 -10.59 -129.05
CA ALA A 651 -59.58 -9.93 -129.89
C ALA A 651 -60.97 -9.79 -129.23
N GLY A 652 -61.18 -10.41 -128.08
CA GLY A 652 -62.45 -10.46 -127.35
C GLY A 652 -62.53 -11.75 -126.54
N VAL A 653 -63.37 -11.76 -125.51
CA VAL A 653 -63.58 -12.90 -124.61
C VAL A 653 -65.07 -13.23 -124.59
N SER A 654 -65.40 -14.52 -124.62
CA SER A 654 -66.79 -14.96 -124.57
C SER A 654 -67.39 -14.74 -123.18
N VAL A 655 -68.60 -14.19 -123.15
CA VAL A 655 -69.33 -13.86 -121.91
C VAL A 655 -70.73 -14.47 -121.83
N ILE A 656 -71.17 -15.16 -122.89
CA ILE A 656 -72.52 -15.76 -122.97
C ILE A 656 -72.46 -17.29 -122.88
N ASP A 657 -71.56 -17.92 -123.61
CA ASP A 657 -71.29 -19.36 -123.60
C ASP A 657 -69.79 -19.61 -123.45
N ARG A 658 -69.37 -20.77 -122.93
CA ARG A 658 -67.94 -21.09 -122.73
C ARG A 658 -67.12 -19.90 -122.23
N LEU A 659 -67.45 -19.47 -121.01
CA LEU A 659 -66.88 -18.25 -120.42
C LEU A 659 -65.36 -18.30 -120.49
N GLY A 660 -64.75 -17.20 -120.89
CA GLY A 660 -63.29 -17.05 -121.01
C GLY A 660 -62.65 -17.52 -122.32
N CYS A 661 -63.38 -18.27 -123.15
CA CYS A 661 -62.85 -18.67 -124.46
C CYS A 661 -62.74 -17.49 -125.45
N PRO A 662 -61.82 -17.56 -126.43
CA PRO A 662 -61.65 -16.52 -127.46
C PRO A 662 -62.93 -16.20 -128.23
N ASP A 663 -63.27 -14.91 -128.34
CA ASP A 663 -64.33 -14.37 -129.20
C ASP A 663 -63.70 -13.37 -130.18
N THR A 664 -63.41 -13.82 -131.40
CA THR A 664 -62.66 -13.00 -132.36
C THR A 664 -63.51 -11.88 -132.98
N ASP A 665 -64.84 -12.01 -133.01
CA ASP A 665 -65.73 -11.04 -133.67
C ASP A 665 -66.49 -10.10 -132.71
N GLY A 666 -66.42 -10.37 -131.40
CA GLY A 666 -66.86 -9.51 -130.32
C GLY A 666 -68.37 -9.49 -130.12
N ASP A 667 -69.08 -10.55 -130.52
CA ASP A 667 -70.53 -10.67 -130.37
C ASP A 667 -70.96 -11.24 -129.00
N GLY A 668 -70.00 -11.73 -128.21
CA GLY A 668 -70.17 -12.28 -126.87
C GLY A 668 -70.25 -13.81 -126.80
N TYR A 669 -70.22 -14.52 -127.93
CA TYR A 669 -70.14 -15.98 -128.02
C TYR A 669 -68.72 -16.45 -128.37
N SER A 670 -68.35 -17.64 -127.90
CA SER A 670 -67.04 -18.24 -128.16
C SER A 670 -66.86 -18.63 -129.63
N ASP A 671 -65.63 -18.48 -130.14
CA ASP A 671 -65.24 -18.98 -131.45
C ASP A 671 -65.53 -20.48 -131.55
N ALA A 672 -66.07 -20.93 -132.68
CA ALA A 672 -66.29 -22.35 -132.91
C ALA A 672 -64.97 -23.12 -133.00
N ASP A 673 -64.91 -24.27 -132.34
CA ASP A 673 -63.80 -25.22 -132.44
C ASP A 673 -64.30 -26.62 -132.80
N ASP A 674 -63.37 -27.59 -132.81
CA ASP A 674 -63.66 -28.97 -133.20
C ASP A 674 -64.65 -29.67 -132.23
N GLU A 675 -64.84 -29.15 -131.01
CA GLU A 675 -65.71 -29.70 -129.97
C GLU A 675 -66.94 -28.83 -129.66
N TRP A 676 -66.96 -27.56 -130.09
CA TRP A 676 -68.04 -26.60 -129.92
C TRP A 676 -68.41 -25.91 -131.25
N LEU A 677 -69.55 -26.28 -131.83
CA LEU A 677 -70.00 -25.76 -133.13
C LEU A 677 -70.81 -24.45 -132.96
N ALA A 678 -70.46 -23.40 -133.72
CA ALA A 678 -71.20 -22.12 -133.75
C ALA A 678 -72.71 -22.33 -133.97
N SER A 679 -73.54 -21.67 -133.14
CA SER A 679 -75.00 -21.77 -133.17
C SER A 679 -75.66 -20.81 -134.17
#